data_AF-A0A357I2L4-F1
#
_entry.id   AF-A0A357I2L4-F1
#
_cell.length_a   1.000
_cell.length_b   1.000
_cell.length_c   1.000
_cell.angle_alpha   90.00
_cell.angle_beta   90.00
_cell.angle_gamma   90.00
#
_symmetry.space_group_name_H-M   'P 1'
#
loop_
_entity.id
_entity.type
_entity.pdbx_description
1 polymer ?
#
loop_
_entity_poly.entity_id
_entity_poly.type
_entity_poly.pdbx_seq_one_letter_code
_entity_poly.pdbx_strand_id
1 'polypeptide(L)'
;MPDFLILPRWPLGLFTMKSFIRRAFAHSSLALVALLPASIFAAEPVGLWEFEDPSDLGAASIGSPLLLNGTVTASVDVPGAADVARTAYLTVTNPIGANGDEAATRSNQFTIVIDMMVPDFTDGGADNGNFTGILEFNSGGDGDYFIRKQTGNTELGVAAINYTGSSGTFLSNTWYRFVYAVDNGGVGRSVYLNGVKIGDNNSNNTLDYDRASIASTFGIFQDNTTAEQSRVIVSNIALYDERLSDQEIADNNAAFTAWSGDTSGLDINGSQFSIASMSEPVGPVTANFALNQYTLTVVSAHGSPVPAVGEHLYSHGAEVDASVEPVSQGKTRNIITGWSTTGANSASGYESSVNLELTGDTTLTWNWETQVLLEIDSGAEAKLKPMDAGKWYPINTTVHIESVPGPFFTFVEWRGDLGEADATQASLSLLLDQPRALVADFSPVLAANGTPHWWLDNQGLVSDGNFDAAESSDPDGNGLTAAQEFVAGLPVGGQLKVGMDIPSVASPTINITWGSQLGRRYTVKSAPDLSTTFTAIDDAVEGDGNLMEISVAGPGAGNDQAFFTVEVEASPVATSADADAAISSPGTAQFNFARAMAHIPAGSFIMGEDSAGIADVRPEHTVHLDAFYMDKFEVSRGEWIAVATWANANGYDLPTVLHVYDFVPSD
;
A
#
# COMPACT_ATOMS: atom_id res chain seq x y z
N MET A 1 52.75 -9.84 -18.17
CA MET A 1 51.43 -9.96 -18.83
C MET A 1 51.13 -11.45 -18.96
N PRO A 2 49.90 -11.90 -18.71
CA PRO A 2 49.23 -12.01 -17.40
C PRO A 2 48.85 -13.50 -17.14
N ASP A 3 48.39 -13.94 -15.96
CA ASP A 3 46.99 -13.77 -15.52
C ASP A 3 46.82 -13.82 -14.01
N PHE A 4 45.90 -12.95 -13.58
CA PHE A 4 45.33 -12.76 -12.25
C PHE A 4 44.34 -13.88 -11.91
N LEU A 5 44.29 -14.28 -10.63
CA LEU A 5 43.03 -14.70 -10.01
C LEU A 5 42.90 -14.02 -8.65
N ILE A 6 41.91 -13.12 -8.55
CA ILE A 6 41.49 -12.41 -7.35
C ILE A 6 40.49 -13.31 -6.62
N LEU A 7 40.71 -13.59 -5.34
CA LEU A 7 39.69 -14.12 -4.43
C LEU A 7 39.36 -13.04 -3.38
N PRO A 8 38.08 -12.88 -3.00
CA PRO A 8 37.64 -11.78 -2.15
C PRO A 8 38.14 -11.92 -0.72
N ARG A 9 38.68 -10.82 -0.18
CA ARG A 9 39.00 -10.65 1.24
C ARG A 9 37.70 -10.62 2.03
N TRP A 10 37.53 -11.57 2.93
CA TRP A 10 36.66 -11.44 4.10
C TRP A 10 37.47 -10.76 5.22
N PRO A 11 36.95 -9.71 5.90
CA PRO A 11 37.66 -9.11 7.02
C PRO A 11 37.43 -9.95 8.27
N LEU A 12 38.38 -10.83 8.60
CA LEU A 12 38.52 -11.40 9.94
C LEU A 12 39.27 -10.38 10.80
N GLY A 13 38.54 -9.64 11.62
CA GLY A 13 39.11 -8.77 12.66
C GLY A 13 39.67 -9.62 13.79
N LEU A 14 41.00 -9.73 13.85
CA LEU A 14 41.72 -10.43 14.90
C LEU A 14 42.02 -9.43 16.03
N PHE A 15 41.21 -9.44 17.10
CA PHE A 15 41.49 -8.68 18.33
C PHE A 15 42.24 -9.56 19.33
N THR A 16 43.47 -9.16 19.68
CA THR A 16 44.28 -9.76 20.76
C THR A 16 44.21 -8.91 22.02
N MET A 17 43.80 -9.47 23.15
CA MET A 17 43.88 -8.80 24.46
C MET A 17 44.49 -9.72 25.53
N LYS A 18 45.28 -9.12 26.42
CA LYS A 18 46.19 -9.77 27.38
C LYS A 18 45.50 -10.01 28.73
N SER A 19 45.38 -11.28 29.12
CA SER A 19 45.40 -11.87 30.48
C SER A 19 44.85 -11.09 31.70
N PHE A 20 43.89 -11.70 32.41
CA PHE A 20 43.65 -11.50 33.85
C PHE A 20 43.74 -12.84 34.62
N ILE A 21 44.61 -12.90 35.64
CA ILE A 21 44.63 -13.93 36.71
C ILE A 21 44.74 -13.18 38.03
N ARG A 22 43.79 -13.38 38.98
CA ARG A 22 44.06 -13.72 40.41
C ARG A 22 42.80 -13.78 41.29
N ARG A 23 42.63 -14.97 41.88
CA ARG A 23 42.10 -15.34 43.22
C ARG A 23 40.58 -15.43 43.43
N ALA A 24 40.11 -16.67 43.36
CA ALA A 24 38.88 -17.21 43.94
C ALA A 24 39.00 -17.47 45.46
N PHE A 25 37.86 -17.38 46.15
CA PHE A 25 37.31 -18.11 47.33
C PHE A 25 36.36 -17.13 48.04
N ALA A 26 35.06 -17.38 48.29
CA ALA A 26 34.38 -18.66 48.50
C ALA A 26 32.82 -18.54 48.51
N HIS A 27 32.19 -19.71 48.37
CA HIS A 27 30.80 -20.12 48.71
C HIS A 27 29.64 -19.91 47.73
N SER A 28 29.38 -21.03 47.05
CA SER A 28 28.21 -21.51 46.33
C SER A 28 26.83 -21.10 46.86
N SER A 29 25.95 -20.70 45.95
CA SER A 29 24.65 -21.35 45.69
C SER A 29 24.10 -20.92 44.33
N LEU A 30 23.90 -21.91 43.44
CA LEU A 30 23.33 -21.77 42.11
C LEU A 30 21.87 -21.26 42.17
N ALA A 31 21.58 -20.19 41.42
CA ALA A 31 20.29 -20.02 40.74
C ALA A 31 20.51 -19.18 39.47
N LEU A 32 19.86 -19.62 38.39
CA LEU A 32 19.94 -19.20 37.00
C LEU A 32 19.86 -17.67 36.82
N VAL A 33 20.87 -17.05 36.20
CA VAL A 33 20.93 -15.61 35.87
C VAL A 33 20.90 -15.45 34.35
N ALA A 34 20.02 -14.57 33.87
CA ALA A 34 20.11 -14.01 32.52
C ALA A 34 21.32 -13.07 32.51
N LEU A 35 22.47 -13.56 32.04
CA LEU A 35 23.67 -12.74 31.88
C LEU A 35 23.53 -11.84 30.64
N LEU A 36 23.64 -10.53 30.84
CA LEU A 36 24.03 -9.58 29.80
C LEU A 36 25.56 -9.41 29.80
N PRO A 37 26.17 -9.11 28.65
CA PRO A 37 27.62 -9.19 28.47
C PRO A 37 28.38 -8.11 29.25
N ALA A 38 29.53 -8.53 29.79
CA ALA A 38 30.60 -7.66 30.25
C ALA A 38 31.01 -6.67 29.14
N SER A 39 31.29 -5.42 29.51
CA SER A 39 31.71 -4.36 28.58
C SER A 39 32.94 -4.76 27.75
N ILE A 40 32.86 -4.60 26.43
CA ILE A 40 33.85 -5.07 25.44
C ILE A 40 34.52 -3.89 24.71
N PHE A 41 34.87 -2.82 25.42
CA PHE A 41 35.60 -1.74 24.78
C PHE A 41 37.07 -2.17 24.56
N ALA A 42 37.69 -1.71 23.46
CA ALA A 42 39.14 -1.87 23.29
C ALA A 42 39.91 -1.13 24.39
N ALA A 43 39.29 -0.06 24.91
CA ALA A 43 39.65 0.62 26.16
C ALA A 43 39.33 -0.27 27.37
N GLU A 44 40.24 -0.34 28.33
CA GLU A 44 39.97 -0.97 29.62
C GLU A 44 39.28 0.04 30.55
N PRO A 45 38.23 -0.35 31.29
CA PRO A 45 37.60 0.55 32.24
C PRO A 45 38.57 0.87 33.39
N VAL A 46 38.54 2.11 33.86
CA VAL A 46 39.23 2.57 35.08
C VAL A 46 38.35 2.48 36.33
N GLY A 47 37.06 2.20 36.15
CA GLY A 47 36.11 1.86 37.21
C GLY A 47 35.08 0.84 36.70
N LEU A 48 34.80 -0.20 37.49
CA LEU A 48 33.80 -1.22 37.17
C LEU A 48 33.09 -1.69 38.45
N TRP A 49 31.76 -1.62 38.45
CA TRP A 49 30.88 -2.01 39.55
C TRP A 49 29.73 -2.86 39.03
N GLU A 50 29.69 -4.13 39.43
CA GLU A 50 28.78 -5.14 38.85
C GLU A 50 27.63 -5.54 39.80
N PHE A 51 27.64 -5.09 41.07
CA PHE A 51 26.58 -5.33 42.07
C PHE A 51 26.23 -6.81 42.36
N GLU A 52 27.00 -7.76 41.83
CA GLU A 52 26.77 -9.21 41.94
C GLU A 52 26.92 -9.77 43.37
N ASP A 53 27.60 -9.05 44.27
CA ASP A 53 27.70 -9.42 45.69
C ASP A 53 26.60 -8.71 46.50
N PRO A 54 25.50 -9.40 46.86
CA PRO A 54 24.40 -8.79 47.62
C PRO A 54 24.81 -8.39 49.05
N SER A 55 25.96 -8.84 49.55
CA SER A 55 26.49 -8.47 50.86
C SER A 55 27.36 -7.20 50.83
N ASP A 56 27.85 -6.80 49.66
CA ASP A 56 28.66 -5.60 49.45
C ASP A 56 28.41 -4.97 48.07
N LEU A 57 27.27 -4.30 47.94
CA LEU A 57 26.87 -3.61 46.70
C LEU A 57 27.74 -2.39 46.35
N GLY A 58 28.64 -1.98 47.25
CA GLY A 58 29.62 -0.93 46.97
C GLY A 58 30.91 -1.48 46.35
N ALA A 59 31.10 -2.79 46.32
CA ALA A 59 32.32 -3.42 45.84
C ALA A 59 32.64 -3.04 44.39
N ALA A 60 33.91 -2.75 44.14
CA ALA A 60 34.42 -2.45 42.81
C ALA A 60 35.24 -3.63 42.30
N SER A 61 34.93 -4.11 41.10
CA SER A 61 35.77 -5.07 40.38
C SER A 61 37.03 -4.38 39.85
N ILE A 62 36.90 -3.11 39.44
CA ILE A 62 38.00 -2.23 39.05
C ILE A 62 37.79 -0.85 39.69
N GLY A 63 38.85 -0.25 40.22
CA GLY A 63 38.81 1.08 40.83
C GLY A 63 38.55 1.05 42.34
N SER A 64 37.87 2.08 42.85
CA SER A 64 37.55 2.21 44.28
C SER A 64 36.09 1.85 44.55
N PRO A 65 35.75 1.29 45.72
CA PRO A 65 34.36 1.03 46.10
C PRO A 65 33.47 2.27 46.00
N LEU A 66 32.22 2.08 45.58
CA LEU A 66 31.19 3.12 45.61
C LEU A 66 30.85 3.46 47.05
N LEU A 67 30.67 4.75 47.32
CA LEU A 67 29.99 5.18 48.54
C LEU A 67 28.48 5.19 48.27
N LEU A 68 27.76 4.32 48.97
CA LEU A 68 26.30 4.22 48.90
C LEU A 68 25.69 5.27 49.83
N ASN A 69 24.91 6.20 49.28
CA ASN A 69 24.23 7.24 50.04
C ASN A 69 22.73 6.98 50.03
N GLY A 70 22.12 6.85 51.21
CA GLY A 70 20.71 6.46 51.33
C GLY A 70 20.51 4.94 51.35
N THR A 71 19.34 4.48 50.90
CA THR A 71 19.00 3.04 50.91
C THR A 71 19.33 2.42 49.56
N VAL A 72 20.34 1.55 49.53
CA VAL A 72 20.68 0.72 48.38
C VAL A 72 20.67 -0.74 48.84
N THR A 73 19.86 -1.57 48.18
CA THR A 73 19.67 -2.98 48.54
C THR A 73 19.84 -3.87 47.32
N ALA A 74 20.06 -5.16 47.52
CA ALA A 74 20.05 -6.09 46.40
C ALA A 74 18.63 -6.14 45.83
N SER A 75 18.50 -6.04 44.51
CA SER A 75 17.20 -6.08 43.85
C SER A 75 16.55 -7.44 44.05
N VAL A 76 15.28 -7.42 44.46
CA VAL A 76 14.47 -8.65 44.64
C VAL A 76 13.97 -9.18 43.31
N ASP A 77 13.80 -8.30 42.32
CA ASP A 77 13.20 -8.62 41.02
C ASP A 77 14.26 -8.97 39.97
N VAL A 78 15.49 -8.49 40.14
CA VAL A 78 16.60 -8.67 39.20
C VAL A 78 17.84 -9.14 39.96
N PRO A 79 18.11 -10.46 40.00
CA PRO A 79 19.31 -11.01 40.62
C PRO A 79 20.58 -10.37 40.03
N GLY A 80 21.56 -10.06 40.89
CA GLY A 80 22.81 -9.40 40.49
C GLY A 80 22.73 -7.87 40.39
N ALA A 81 21.53 -7.28 40.43
CA ALA A 81 21.36 -5.83 40.40
C ALA A 81 21.22 -5.21 41.80
N ALA A 82 21.60 -3.94 41.91
CA ALA A 82 21.26 -3.09 43.04
C ALA A 82 19.96 -2.32 42.77
N ASP A 83 19.12 -2.23 43.80
CA ASP A 83 17.96 -1.36 43.90
C ASP A 83 18.37 -0.10 44.68
N VAL A 84 18.59 0.98 43.94
CA VAL A 84 18.86 2.30 44.49
C VAL A 84 17.52 2.96 44.76
N ALA A 85 17.12 3.02 46.02
CA ALA A 85 15.83 3.57 46.40
C ALA A 85 15.72 5.06 46.01
N ARG A 86 14.49 5.56 45.92
CA ARG A 86 14.24 7.00 45.79
C ARG A 86 15.01 7.77 46.86
N THR A 87 15.59 8.91 46.51
CA THR A 87 16.48 9.75 47.37
C THR A 87 17.85 9.14 47.69
N ALA A 88 18.13 7.91 47.26
CA ALA A 88 19.44 7.29 47.36
C ALA A 88 20.25 7.55 46.08
N TYR A 89 21.57 7.52 46.20
CA TYR A 89 22.50 7.75 45.10
C TYR A 89 23.86 7.14 45.39
N LEU A 90 24.69 7.04 44.36
CA LEU A 90 26.02 6.43 44.43
C LEU A 90 27.07 7.52 44.24
N THR A 91 28.11 7.54 45.06
CA THR A 91 29.25 8.44 44.88
C THR A 91 30.47 7.66 44.42
N VAL A 92 31.05 8.12 43.32
CA VAL A 92 32.26 7.58 42.72
C VAL A 92 33.45 8.45 43.12
N THR A 93 34.54 7.81 43.57
CA THR A 93 35.85 8.46 43.66
C THR A 93 36.50 8.40 42.28
N ASN A 94 36.67 9.55 41.63
CA ASN A 94 37.12 9.61 40.24
C ASN A 94 38.61 9.21 40.09
N PRO A 95 38.94 8.11 39.38
CA PRO A 95 40.32 7.66 39.20
C PRO A 95 41.07 8.34 38.04
N ILE A 96 40.37 9.08 37.15
CA ILE A 96 40.94 9.59 35.88
C ILE A 96 41.91 10.75 36.11
N GLY A 97 41.55 11.66 37.02
CA GLY A 97 42.27 12.94 37.17
C GLY A 97 42.00 13.92 36.02
N ALA A 98 42.74 15.03 35.98
CA ALA A 98 42.55 16.05 34.95
C ALA A 98 43.11 15.59 33.59
N ASN A 99 42.37 15.82 32.50
CA ASN A 99 42.77 15.47 31.14
C ASN A 99 42.19 16.43 30.08
N GLY A 100 42.53 16.21 28.80
CA GLY A 100 42.16 17.05 27.65
C GLY A 100 43.19 18.11 27.26
N ASP A 101 43.80 18.80 28.24
CA ASP A 101 44.88 19.77 28.04
C ASP A 101 45.74 19.92 29.31
N GLU A 102 46.95 20.50 29.19
CA GLU A 102 47.85 20.76 30.33
C GLU A 102 47.25 21.72 31.37
N ALA A 103 46.38 22.66 30.95
CA ALA A 103 45.73 23.62 31.85
C ALA A 103 44.46 23.08 32.52
N ALA A 104 43.98 21.90 32.13
CA ALA A 104 42.76 21.30 32.66
C ALA A 104 42.93 20.91 34.13
N THR A 105 41.84 21.03 34.88
CA THR A 105 41.75 20.73 36.31
C THR A 105 40.72 19.64 36.61
N ARG A 106 39.91 19.24 35.62
CA ARG A 106 38.84 18.23 35.71
C ARG A 106 39.01 17.18 34.62
N SER A 107 38.30 16.05 34.75
CA SER A 107 38.26 15.05 33.67
C SER A 107 37.32 15.54 32.57
N ASN A 108 37.88 15.83 31.41
CA ASN A 108 37.22 16.34 30.20
C ASN A 108 37.03 15.27 29.12
N GLN A 109 37.76 14.17 29.21
CA GLN A 109 37.70 13.04 28.29
C GLN A 109 37.38 11.79 29.10
N PHE A 110 36.21 11.19 28.87
CA PHE A 110 35.75 10.01 29.60
C PHE A 110 34.53 9.40 28.91
N THR A 111 34.21 8.16 29.29
CA THR A 111 32.92 7.55 28.94
C THR A 111 32.33 6.87 30.16
N ILE A 112 31.05 7.13 30.43
CA ILE A 112 30.29 6.44 31.49
C ILE A 112 29.29 5.51 30.82
N VAL A 113 29.26 4.26 31.25
CA VAL A 113 28.29 3.23 30.82
C VAL A 113 27.51 2.79 32.04
N ILE A 114 26.18 2.81 31.95
CA ILE A 114 25.27 2.42 33.03
C ILE A 114 24.21 1.50 32.45
N ASP A 115 24.11 0.29 32.98
CA ASP A 115 23.00 -0.61 32.71
C ASP A 115 21.95 -0.39 33.80
N MET A 116 20.83 0.23 33.42
CA MET A 116 19.82 0.68 34.38
C MET A 116 18.39 0.58 33.85
N MET A 117 17.45 0.52 34.79
CA MET A 117 16.02 0.64 34.58
C MET A 117 15.44 1.63 35.60
N VAL A 118 14.64 2.57 35.12
CA VAL A 118 13.86 3.47 35.99
C VAL A 118 12.43 2.94 36.08
N PRO A 119 11.92 2.58 37.28
CA PRO A 119 10.57 2.07 37.44
C PRO A 119 9.48 3.09 37.09
N ASP A 120 8.24 2.63 36.99
CA ASP A 120 7.02 3.39 36.68
C ASP A 120 7.06 4.89 37.04
N PHE A 121 7.02 5.75 36.01
CA PHE A 121 7.05 7.21 36.17
C PHE A 121 5.82 7.79 36.87
N THR A 122 4.77 7.00 37.07
CA THR A 122 3.52 7.42 37.71
C THR A 122 3.45 7.05 39.19
N ASP A 123 4.35 6.18 39.67
CA ASP A 123 4.41 5.81 41.07
C ASP A 123 5.11 6.91 41.88
N GLY A 124 4.34 7.77 42.53
CA GLY A 124 4.86 8.83 43.40
C GLY A 124 5.65 8.35 44.62
N GLY A 125 5.73 7.04 44.89
CA GLY A 125 6.64 6.44 45.87
C GLY A 125 8.03 6.12 45.31
N ALA A 126 8.11 5.76 44.02
CA ALA A 126 9.34 5.41 43.32
C ALA A 126 9.90 6.56 42.46
N ASP A 127 9.05 7.46 42.00
CA ASP A 127 9.37 8.49 41.01
C ASP A 127 9.24 9.92 41.58
N ASN A 128 10.03 10.85 41.05
CA ASN A 128 9.94 12.27 41.41
C ASN A 128 9.21 13.16 40.37
N GLY A 129 8.47 12.58 39.43
CA GLY A 129 7.68 13.32 38.45
C GLY A 129 8.50 13.76 37.25
N ASN A 130 8.83 15.05 37.12
CA ASN A 130 9.34 15.59 35.86
C ASN A 130 10.82 15.31 35.57
N PHE A 131 11.62 14.98 36.59
CA PHE A 131 13.07 14.83 36.46
C PHE A 131 13.58 13.61 37.22
N THR A 132 14.63 13.00 36.68
CA THR A 132 15.45 11.99 37.36
C THR A 132 16.90 12.30 37.10
N GLY A 133 17.61 12.75 38.13
CA GLY A 133 19.05 12.99 38.08
C GLY A 133 19.80 11.69 37.82
N ILE A 134 20.69 11.69 36.82
CA ILE A 134 21.51 10.54 36.42
C ILE A 134 22.97 10.78 36.77
N LEU A 135 23.50 11.97 36.48
CA LEU A 135 24.89 12.33 36.75
C LEU A 135 24.96 13.71 37.41
N GLU A 136 25.81 13.80 38.42
CA GLU A 136 26.19 15.03 39.10
C GLU A 136 27.72 15.09 39.13
N PHE A 137 28.33 15.90 38.27
CA PHE A 137 29.77 15.90 38.02
C PHE A 137 30.58 16.72 39.02
N ASN A 138 29.94 17.52 39.86
CA ASN A 138 30.56 18.26 40.96
C ASN A 138 29.82 17.99 42.29
N SER A 139 30.53 18.08 43.42
CA SER A 139 29.86 17.86 44.72
C SER A 139 29.08 19.13 45.12
N GLY A 140 27.79 19.18 44.81
CA GLY A 140 26.85 20.18 45.32
C GLY A 140 26.48 21.32 44.35
N GLY A 141 26.40 21.02 43.05
CA GLY A 141 25.98 21.94 41.98
C GLY A 141 24.46 22.06 41.87
N ASP A 142 23.93 22.15 40.66
CA ASP A 142 22.53 21.94 40.31
C ASP A 142 22.50 20.92 39.19
N GLY A 143 21.71 19.83 39.33
CA GLY A 143 21.91 18.57 38.63
C GLY A 143 22.48 18.67 37.21
N ASP A 144 23.53 17.91 36.95
CA ASP A 144 24.29 18.08 35.72
C ASP A 144 23.73 17.28 34.53
N TYR A 145 22.98 16.21 34.79
CA TYR A 145 22.38 15.39 33.74
C TYR A 145 21.10 14.69 34.20
N PHE A 146 20.02 14.82 33.42
CA PHE A 146 18.71 14.28 33.78
C PHE A 146 18.08 13.42 32.69
N ILE A 147 17.19 12.54 33.11
CA ILE A 147 15.99 12.18 32.35
C ILE A 147 14.92 13.23 32.64
N ARG A 148 14.58 14.04 31.66
CA ARG A 148 13.43 14.94 31.70
C ARG A 148 12.21 14.23 31.13
N LYS A 149 11.17 14.09 31.95
CA LYS A 149 9.92 13.39 31.62
C LYS A 149 8.83 14.42 31.33
N GLN A 150 8.16 14.23 30.21
CA GLN A 150 7.05 15.04 29.73
C GLN A 150 5.93 14.11 29.26
N THR A 151 4.71 14.62 29.14
CA THR A 151 3.60 13.83 28.59
C THR A 151 3.95 13.34 27.18
N GLY A 152 4.13 12.03 27.03
CA GLY A 152 4.49 11.39 25.76
C GLY A 152 5.92 11.63 25.31
N ASN A 153 6.79 12.26 26.10
CA ASN A 153 8.16 12.58 25.68
C ASN A 153 9.18 12.43 26.82
N THR A 154 10.38 11.96 26.48
CA THR A 154 11.51 11.84 27.41
C THR A 154 12.78 12.33 26.75
N GLU A 155 13.46 13.28 27.40
CA GLU A 155 14.69 13.89 26.91
C GLU A 155 15.83 13.65 27.90
N LEU A 156 17.05 13.47 27.39
CA LEU A 156 18.28 13.23 28.14
C LEU A 156 19.23 14.43 28.03
N GLY A 157 19.66 14.95 29.18
CA GLY A 157 20.59 16.07 29.29
C GLY A 157 20.14 17.14 30.28
N VAL A 158 20.57 18.38 30.02
CA VAL A 158 20.14 19.59 30.74
C VAL A 158 20.18 20.77 29.77
N ALA A 159 19.37 21.81 30.02
CA ALA A 159 19.26 22.97 29.12
C ALA A 159 20.61 23.63 28.79
N ALA A 160 21.56 23.62 29.74
CA ALA A 160 22.88 24.20 29.57
C ALA A 160 23.77 23.45 28.54
N ILE A 161 23.51 22.16 28.33
CA ILE A 161 24.25 21.30 27.38
C ILE A 161 23.37 20.80 26.23
N ASN A 162 22.15 21.33 26.10
CA ASN A 162 21.04 20.83 25.31
C ASN A 162 20.47 19.48 25.80
N TYR A 163 19.18 19.28 25.52
CA TYR A 163 18.51 17.99 25.66
C TYR A 163 18.57 17.21 24.35
N THR A 164 18.59 15.88 24.46
CA THR A 164 18.61 14.91 23.34
C THR A 164 17.55 13.83 23.56
N GLY A 165 17.09 13.14 22.52
CA GLY A 165 15.94 12.24 22.65
C GLY A 165 14.59 12.98 22.51
N SER A 166 13.56 12.24 22.10
CA SER A 166 12.20 12.74 21.87
C SER A 166 11.14 11.71 22.32
N SER A 167 9.94 11.77 21.75
CA SER A 167 8.76 11.00 22.17
C SER A 167 9.07 9.52 22.45
N GLY A 168 9.12 9.13 23.73
CA GLY A 168 9.35 7.74 24.16
C GLY A 168 10.80 7.22 24.14
N THR A 169 11.82 8.08 24.04
CA THR A 169 13.24 7.65 23.97
C THR A 169 13.74 6.86 25.18
N PHE A 170 13.26 7.16 26.39
CA PHE A 170 13.60 6.43 27.62
C PHE A 170 12.30 6.07 28.34
N LEU A 171 11.94 4.78 28.33
CA LEU A 171 10.69 4.28 28.88
C LEU A 171 10.86 3.76 30.30
N SER A 172 9.86 3.98 31.16
CA SER A 172 9.82 3.35 32.48
C SER A 172 9.71 1.84 32.36
N ASN A 173 10.17 1.08 33.36
CA ASN A 173 10.14 -0.39 33.38
C ASN A 173 10.86 -1.04 32.18
N THR A 174 11.79 -0.32 31.54
CA THR A 174 12.58 -0.79 30.40
C THR A 174 14.07 -0.69 30.76
N TRP A 175 14.81 -1.75 30.48
CA TRP A 175 16.26 -1.77 30.68
C TRP A 175 16.97 -1.06 29.54
N TYR A 176 17.92 -0.21 29.89
CA TYR A 176 18.79 0.47 28.95
C TYR A 176 20.25 0.34 29.36
N ARG A 177 21.12 0.11 28.36
CA ARG A 177 22.52 0.49 28.44
C ARG A 177 22.64 1.96 28.05
N PHE A 178 22.73 2.82 29.04
CA PHE A 178 23.00 4.25 28.87
C PHE A 178 24.50 4.48 28.72
N VAL A 179 24.91 5.19 27.67
CA VAL A 179 26.31 5.59 27.47
C VAL A 179 26.41 7.10 27.29
N TYR A 180 27.29 7.72 28.06
CA TYR A 180 27.64 9.13 27.92
C TYR A 180 29.13 9.25 27.60
N ALA A 181 29.44 9.55 26.33
CA ALA A 181 30.82 9.64 25.83
C ALA A 181 31.20 11.12 25.66
N VAL A 182 32.27 11.55 26.33
CA VAL A 182 32.61 12.95 26.54
C VAL A 182 34.05 13.24 26.09
N ASP A 183 34.22 14.24 25.23
CA ASP A 183 35.49 14.85 24.86
C ASP A 183 35.33 16.38 24.76
N ASN A 184 35.37 17.04 25.92
CA ASN A 184 35.29 18.51 25.98
C ASN A 184 36.55 19.13 25.35
N GLY A 185 36.38 20.19 24.57
CA GLY A 185 37.46 20.81 23.80
C GLY A 185 37.81 20.05 22.50
N GLY A 186 37.35 18.81 22.34
CA GLY A 186 37.52 17.98 21.15
C GLY A 186 36.20 17.68 20.44
N VAL A 187 35.90 16.38 20.25
CA VAL A 187 34.73 15.85 19.51
C VAL A 187 33.40 16.26 20.15
N GLY A 188 33.38 16.45 21.47
CA GLY A 188 32.19 16.78 22.23
C GLY A 188 31.52 15.57 22.88
N ARG A 189 30.24 15.71 23.18
CA ARG A 189 29.45 14.83 24.05
C ARG A 189 28.32 14.19 23.28
N SER A 190 28.28 12.86 23.33
CA SER A 190 27.29 12.05 22.65
C SER A 190 26.62 11.10 23.62
N VAL A 191 25.33 10.88 23.41
CA VAL A 191 24.49 10.03 24.25
C VAL A 191 24.03 8.84 23.45
N TYR A 192 24.05 7.67 24.07
CA TYR A 192 23.62 6.43 23.46
C TYR A 192 22.70 5.66 24.40
N LEU A 193 21.72 4.98 23.80
CA LEU A 193 20.90 3.99 24.47
C LEU A 193 21.02 2.69 23.67
N ASN A 194 21.38 1.60 24.35
CA ASN A 194 21.53 0.27 23.75
C ASN A 194 22.47 0.26 22.52
N GLY A 195 23.56 1.03 22.59
CA GLY A 195 24.54 1.17 21.51
C GLY A 195 24.15 2.16 20.41
N VAL A 196 22.92 2.67 20.39
CA VAL A 196 22.43 3.61 19.37
C VAL A 196 22.61 5.05 19.83
N LYS A 197 23.24 5.88 19.00
CA LYS A 197 23.41 7.32 19.28
C LYS A 197 22.07 8.04 19.16
N ILE A 198 21.60 8.64 20.25
CA ILE A 198 20.32 9.36 20.29
C ILE A 198 20.47 10.89 20.15
N GLY A 199 21.71 11.40 20.23
CA GLY A 199 22.00 12.81 20.00
C GLY A 199 23.31 13.28 20.63
N ASP A 200 23.55 14.59 20.50
CA ASP A 200 24.74 15.27 21.01
C ASP A 200 24.38 16.41 21.97
N ASN A 201 25.04 16.47 23.13
CA ASN A 201 24.83 17.50 24.15
C ASN A 201 25.91 18.60 24.07
N ASN A 202 26.02 19.32 22.95
CA ASN A 202 27.22 20.12 22.60
C ASN A 202 27.13 21.66 22.72
N SER A 203 26.10 22.25 23.33
CA SER A 203 25.95 23.74 23.38
C SER A 203 27.08 24.49 24.09
N ASN A 204 27.87 23.83 24.94
CA ASN A 204 29.06 24.41 25.55
C ASN A 204 30.18 23.37 25.69
N ASN A 205 31.07 23.26 24.70
CA ASN A 205 32.12 22.25 24.64
C ASN A 205 33.49 22.73 25.18
N THR A 206 33.52 23.66 26.13
CA THR A 206 34.78 24.13 26.72
C THR A 206 35.33 23.14 27.75
N LEU A 207 36.66 23.06 27.84
CA LEU A 207 37.33 22.34 28.93
C LEU A 207 36.90 22.87 30.31
N ASP A 208 36.88 21.98 31.28
CA ASP A 208 36.52 22.19 32.69
C ASP A 208 35.14 22.81 32.91
N TYR A 209 34.22 22.65 31.94
CA TYR A 209 32.85 23.06 32.14
C TYR A 209 32.22 22.18 33.22
N ASP A 210 31.81 22.78 34.33
CA ASP A 210 31.42 22.09 35.55
C ASP A 210 30.26 21.10 35.35
N ARG A 211 29.32 21.42 34.46
CA ARG A 211 28.19 20.54 34.10
C ARG A 211 28.51 19.36 33.18
N ALA A 212 29.74 19.25 32.72
CA ALA A 212 30.11 18.28 31.68
C ALA A 212 31.51 17.70 31.85
N SER A 213 32.18 17.98 32.98
CA SER A 213 33.53 17.49 33.30
C SER A 213 33.55 17.02 34.74
N ILE A 214 34.26 15.93 35.04
CA ILE A 214 34.19 15.25 36.35
C ILE A 214 35.16 15.89 37.35
N ALA A 215 34.68 16.21 38.55
CA ALA A 215 35.51 16.60 39.69
C ALA A 215 36.31 15.40 40.26
N SER A 216 36.94 15.56 41.43
CA SER A 216 37.58 14.44 42.14
C SER A 216 36.61 13.35 42.60
N THR A 217 35.32 13.69 42.70
CA THR A 217 34.21 12.78 42.99
C THR A 217 32.99 13.21 42.19
N PHE A 218 32.14 12.26 41.82
CA PHE A 218 30.87 12.56 41.16
C PHE A 218 29.75 11.63 41.64
N GLY A 219 28.51 12.06 41.45
CA GLY A 219 27.31 11.34 41.80
C GLY A 219 26.71 10.61 40.60
N ILE A 220 26.18 9.41 40.85
CA ILE A 220 25.32 8.66 39.94
C ILE A 220 23.95 8.50 40.60
N PHE A 221 22.91 8.71 39.82
CA PHE A 221 21.51 8.84 40.29
C PHE A 221 21.31 9.99 41.27
N GLN A 222 22.09 11.06 41.09
CA GLN A 222 22.14 12.19 41.98
C GLN A 222 21.66 13.46 41.28
N ASP A 223 21.01 14.30 42.07
CA ASP A 223 20.83 15.74 41.86
C ASP A 223 21.32 16.46 43.13
N ASN A 224 21.48 17.78 43.07
CA ASN A 224 21.82 18.62 44.21
C ASN A 224 20.75 18.65 45.31
N THR A 225 19.52 18.20 45.00
CA THR A 225 18.47 17.94 45.95
C THR A 225 18.07 16.48 45.96
N THR A 226 17.55 16.00 47.10
CA THR A 226 16.91 14.69 47.14
C THR A 226 15.53 14.66 46.52
N ALA A 227 15.04 15.79 46.02
CA ALA A 227 13.77 15.82 45.31
C ALA A 227 13.95 15.02 44.02
N GLU A 228 14.86 15.41 43.12
CA GLU A 228 14.91 14.93 41.73
C GLU A 228 15.57 13.56 41.53
N GLN A 229 15.56 12.72 42.56
CA GLN A 229 16.18 11.40 42.60
C GLN A 229 15.08 10.33 42.66
N SER A 230 14.85 9.66 41.54
CA SER A 230 13.93 8.53 41.45
C SER A 230 14.63 7.23 41.84
N ARG A 231 13.84 6.20 42.16
CA ARG A 231 14.33 4.83 42.30
C ARG A 231 14.96 4.38 40.97
N VAL A 232 16.08 3.68 41.04
CA VAL A 232 16.75 3.09 39.86
C VAL A 232 17.20 1.69 40.21
N ILE A 233 16.92 0.73 39.33
CA ILE A 233 17.54 -0.59 39.38
C ILE A 233 18.75 -0.54 38.45
N VAL A 234 19.94 -0.87 38.96
CA VAL A 234 21.21 -0.80 38.25
C VAL A 234 21.92 -2.14 38.35
N SER A 235 22.39 -2.68 37.23
CA SER A 235 23.13 -3.95 37.22
C SER A 235 24.62 -3.74 36.98
N ASN A 236 25.01 -2.65 36.33
CA ASN A 236 26.42 -2.44 36.00
C ASN A 236 26.72 -0.96 35.76
N ILE A 237 27.89 -0.53 36.22
CA ILE A 237 28.46 0.79 35.94
C ILE A 237 29.92 0.59 35.51
N ALA A 238 30.29 1.17 34.37
CA ALA A 238 31.68 1.23 33.92
C ALA A 238 32.10 2.67 33.61
N LEU A 239 33.35 2.99 33.92
CA LEU A 239 33.99 4.28 33.66
C LEU A 239 35.26 4.06 32.85
N TYR A 240 35.39 4.79 31.74
CA TYR A 240 36.57 4.83 30.87
C TYR A 240 37.23 6.20 30.99
N ASP A 241 38.56 6.25 30.95
CA ASP A 241 39.36 7.47 31.00
C ASP A 241 39.54 8.14 29.62
N GLU A 242 38.81 7.66 28.62
CA GLU A 242 38.76 8.20 27.27
C GLU A 242 37.34 8.25 26.69
N ARG A 243 37.17 9.02 25.61
CA ARG A 243 35.94 9.02 24.82
C ARG A 243 35.95 7.81 23.89
N LEU A 244 35.06 6.86 24.14
CA LEU A 244 34.81 5.75 23.24
C LEU A 244 34.20 6.25 21.93
N SER A 245 34.61 5.67 20.80
CA SER A 245 34.07 6.05 19.49
C SER A 245 32.64 5.57 19.30
N ASP A 246 31.91 6.25 18.43
CA ASP A 246 30.51 5.91 18.10
C ASP A 246 30.42 4.45 17.60
N GLN A 247 31.43 3.96 16.89
CA GLN A 247 31.52 2.57 16.43
C GLN A 247 31.77 1.58 17.59
N GLU A 248 32.70 1.87 18.50
CA GLU A 248 32.98 1.00 19.65
C GLU A 248 31.76 0.86 20.57
N ILE A 249 30.94 1.91 20.68
CA ILE A 249 29.69 1.89 21.44
C ILE A 249 28.61 1.07 20.74
N ALA A 250 28.47 1.22 19.41
CA ALA A 250 27.53 0.42 18.62
C ALA A 250 27.87 -1.09 18.63
N ASP A 251 29.15 -1.42 18.50
CA ASP A 251 29.64 -2.80 18.52
C ASP A 251 29.44 -3.49 19.88
N ASN A 252 29.25 -2.71 20.96
CA ASN A 252 29.05 -3.20 22.33
C ASN A 252 27.62 -3.71 22.60
N ASN A 253 26.72 -3.74 21.61
CA ASN A 253 25.41 -4.40 21.73
C ASN A 253 25.46 -5.91 21.34
N ALA A 254 26.66 -6.50 21.36
CA ALA A 254 26.90 -7.92 21.14
C ALA A 254 27.08 -8.67 22.47
N ALA A 255 26.36 -9.78 22.65
CA ALA A 255 26.47 -10.67 23.79
C ALA A 255 27.64 -11.65 23.65
N PHE A 256 28.34 -11.92 24.76
CA PHE A 256 29.35 -12.98 24.84
C PHE A 256 28.68 -14.33 24.56
N THR A 257 29.21 -15.08 23.61
CA THR A 257 28.66 -16.37 23.21
C THR A 257 29.48 -17.54 23.76
N ALA A 258 30.79 -17.52 23.56
CA ALA A 258 31.68 -18.60 24.01
C ALA A 258 33.15 -18.19 23.95
N TRP A 259 34.00 -18.92 24.67
CA TRP A 259 35.45 -18.95 24.43
C TRP A 259 35.78 -19.98 23.33
N SER A 260 36.75 -19.67 22.47
CA SER A 260 37.30 -20.55 21.43
C SER A 260 38.84 -20.50 21.44
N GLY A 261 39.49 -21.33 20.61
CA GLY A 261 40.95 -21.46 20.60
C GLY A 261 41.45 -22.46 21.62
N ASP A 262 42.52 -22.12 22.35
CA ASP A 262 43.19 -22.98 23.34
C ASP A 262 42.45 -23.02 24.69
N THR A 263 41.22 -23.53 24.67
CA THR A 263 40.34 -23.61 25.85
C THR A 263 40.55 -24.87 26.70
N SER A 264 41.49 -25.73 26.31
CA SER A 264 41.71 -27.02 26.96
C SER A 264 42.34 -26.83 28.34
N GLY A 265 41.69 -27.34 29.38
CA GLY A 265 42.17 -27.23 30.77
C GLY A 265 41.84 -25.90 31.45
N LEU A 266 41.07 -25.02 30.78
CA LEU A 266 40.45 -23.85 31.39
C LEU A 266 39.17 -24.27 32.13
N ASP A 267 38.96 -23.68 33.30
CA ASP A 267 37.66 -23.72 33.98
C ASP A 267 36.83 -22.53 33.49
N ILE A 268 35.87 -22.78 32.59
CA ILE A 268 35.07 -21.75 31.92
C ILE A 268 33.72 -21.60 32.63
N ASN A 269 33.38 -20.37 33.00
CA ASN A 269 32.08 -19.99 33.55
C ASN A 269 31.56 -18.73 32.87
N GLY A 270 30.73 -18.90 31.84
CA GLY A 270 30.21 -17.78 31.05
C GLY A 270 31.32 -16.95 30.41
N SER A 271 31.26 -15.64 30.59
CA SER A 271 32.26 -14.66 30.11
C SER A 271 33.57 -14.68 30.90
N GLN A 272 33.75 -15.61 31.85
CA GLN A 272 34.97 -15.77 32.62
C GLN A 272 35.61 -17.14 32.35
N PHE A 273 36.93 -17.22 32.45
CA PHE A 273 37.65 -18.48 32.57
C PHE A 273 38.77 -18.36 33.60
N SER A 274 39.18 -19.48 34.19
CA SER A 274 40.31 -19.53 35.10
C SER A 274 41.33 -20.59 34.70
N ILE A 275 42.60 -20.31 34.99
CA ILE A 275 43.73 -21.23 34.81
C ILE A 275 44.20 -21.66 36.20
N ALA A 276 44.02 -22.94 36.54
CA ALA A 276 44.39 -23.48 37.84
C ALA A 276 45.91 -23.41 38.11
N SER A 277 46.73 -23.60 37.08
CA SER A 277 48.19 -23.43 37.14
C SER A 277 48.80 -23.18 35.76
N MET A 278 49.67 -22.17 35.62
CA MET A 278 50.45 -21.91 34.40
C MET A 278 51.72 -22.76 34.41
N SER A 279 51.71 -23.93 33.76
CA SER A 279 52.89 -24.79 33.56
C SER A 279 53.52 -24.67 32.17
N GLU A 280 52.78 -24.11 31.21
CA GLU A 280 53.20 -23.85 29.83
C GLU A 280 52.45 -22.64 29.26
N PRO A 281 52.89 -22.03 28.14
CA PRO A 281 52.16 -20.95 27.49
C PRO A 281 50.81 -21.46 26.98
N VAL A 282 49.71 -20.84 27.44
CA VAL A 282 48.35 -21.07 26.93
C VAL A 282 48.05 -20.01 25.88
N GLY A 283 47.59 -20.42 24.69
CA GLY A 283 47.02 -19.48 23.72
C GLY A 283 47.17 -19.83 22.22
N PRO A 284 46.37 -19.15 21.37
CA PRO A 284 45.43 -18.09 21.71
C PRO A 284 44.07 -18.62 22.19
N VAL A 285 43.51 -17.96 23.21
CA VAL A 285 42.11 -18.11 23.66
C VAL A 285 41.35 -16.89 23.16
N THR A 286 40.18 -17.09 22.58
CA THR A 286 39.40 -16.04 21.90
C THR A 286 37.98 -15.97 22.47
N ALA A 287 37.53 -14.79 22.90
CA ALA A 287 36.13 -14.55 23.22
C ALA A 287 35.34 -14.30 21.93
N ASN A 288 34.19 -14.95 21.78
CA ASN A 288 33.31 -14.79 20.62
C ASN A 288 32.03 -14.07 21.05
N PHE A 289 31.50 -13.20 20.19
CA PHE A 289 30.33 -12.37 20.48
C PHE A 289 29.33 -12.42 19.31
N ALA A 290 28.05 -12.20 19.61
CA ALA A 290 26.98 -12.08 18.61
C ALA A 290 26.01 -10.97 19.00
N LEU A 291 25.50 -10.21 18.02
CA LEU A 291 24.48 -9.19 18.26
C LEU A 291 23.25 -9.79 18.95
N ASN A 292 22.63 -9.01 19.84
CA ASN A 292 21.32 -9.36 20.39
C ASN A 292 20.33 -9.63 19.25
N GLN A 293 19.44 -10.61 19.44
CA GLN A 293 18.40 -10.95 18.47
C GLN A 293 17.03 -10.50 18.98
N TYR A 294 16.19 -10.01 18.07
CA TYR A 294 14.80 -9.63 18.33
C TYR A 294 13.85 -10.34 17.40
N THR A 295 12.63 -10.52 17.89
CA THR A 295 11.56 -11.19 17.16
C THR A 295 10.71 -10.15 16.42
N LEU A 296 10.62 -10.30 15.10
CA LEU A 296 9.58 -9.68 14.28
C LEU A 296 8.41 -10.66 14.15
N THR A 297 7.24 -10.29 14.67
CA THR A 297 6.01 -11.05 14.47
C THR A 297 5.20 -10.42 13.34
N VAL A 298 5.08 -11.13 12.22
CA VAL A 298 4.27 -10.67 11.07
C VAL A 298 2.86 -11.26 11.17
N VAL A 299 1.85 -10.39 11.18
CA VAL A 299 0.43 -10.72 11.23
C VAL A 299 -0.26 -10.23 9.96
N SER A 300 -0.96 -11.14 9.27
CA SER A 300 -1.79 -10.79 8.13
C SER A 300 -2.98 -11.74 8.01
N ALA A 301 -4.18 -11.19 7.79
CA ALA A 301 -5.40 -12.00 7.58
C ALA A 301 -5.50 -12.55 6.14
N HIS A 302 -4.88 -11.86 5.19
CA HIS A 302 -4.88 -12.22 3.77
C HIS A 302 -3.47 -12.08 3.18
N GLY A 303 -3.31 -12.45 1.91
CA GLY A 303 -2.02 -12.35 1.23
C GLY A 303 -1.01 -13.39 1.69
N SER A 304 0.20 -13.25 1.14
CA SER A 304 1.38 -14.02 1.52
C SER A 304 2.51 -13.01 1.69
N PRO A 305 2.56 -12.32 2.85
CA PRO A 305 3.56 -11.29 3.09
C PRO A 305 4.98 -11.87 3.04
N VAL A 306 5.94 -11.01 2.77
CA VAL A 306 7.36 -11.25 2.94
C VAL A 306 7.85 -10.25 3.98
N PRO A 307 8.45 -10.65 5.12
CA PRO A 307 8.54 -12.02 5.63
C PRO A 307 7.17 -12.68 5.84
N ALA A 308 7.14 -14.02 5.79
CA ALA A 308 5.90 -14.79 5.92
C ALA A 308 5.20 -14.53 7.27
N VAL A 309 3.89 -14.78 7.37
CA VAL A 309 3.18 -14.68 8.65
C VAL A 309 3.83 -15.59 9.70
N GLY A 310 4.09 -15.06 10.89
CA GLY A 310 4.79 -15.75 11.98
C GLY A 310 5.94 -14.95 12.58
N GLU A 311 6.73 -15.62 13.42
CA GLU A 311 7.88 -15.06 14.12
C GLU A 311 9.18 -15.24 13.31
N HIS A 312 10.00 -14.19 13.24
CA HIS A 312 11.30 -14.17 12.57
C HIS A 312 12.34 -13.51 13.46
N LEU A 313 13.54 -14.11 13.56
CA LEU A 313 14.63 -13.57 14.37
C LEU A 313 15.55 -12.70 13.51
N TYR A 314 15.82 -11.49 13.99
CA TYR A 314 16.73 -10.53 13.38
C TYR A 314 17.74 -10.03 14.40
N SER A 315 18.96 -9.75 13.96
CA SER A 315 19.95 -9.06 14.79
C SER A 315 19.49 -7.64 15.09
N HIS A 316 19.91 -7.08 16.24
CA HIS A 316 19.71 -5.69 16.58
C HIS A 316 20.21 -4.76 15.45
N GLY A 317 19.41 -3.75 15.10
CA GLY A 317 19.70 -2.79 14.04
C GLY A 317 19.52 -3.34 12.63
N ALA A 318 18.99 -4.57 12.47
CA ALA A 318 18.67 -5.10 11.15
C ALA A 318 17.54 -4.29 10.51
N GLU A 319 17.75 -3.85 9.28
CA GLU A 319 16.69 -3.33 8.42
C GLU A 319 15.97 -4.50 7.73
N VAL A 320 14.64 -4.51 7.86
CA VAL A 320 13.77 -5.54 7.31
C VAL A 320 12.78 -4.91 6.34
N ASP A 321 12.95 -5.21 5.06
CA ASP A 321 11.95 -4.89 4.04
C ASP A 321 10.80 -5.89 4.12
N ALA A 322 9.62 -5.40 4.51
CA ALA A 322 8.39 -6.17 4.55
C ALA A 322 7.41 -5.68 3.47
N SER A 323 6.74 -6.61 2.79
CA SER A 323 5.74 -6.31 1.77
C SER A 323 4.62 -7.34 1.71
N VAL A 324 3.46 -6.96 1.16
CA VAL A 324 2.37 -7.89 0.87
C VAL A 324 1.55 -7.44 -0.33
N GLU A 325 1.14 -8.39 -1.17
CA GLU A 325 0.37 -8.11 -2.39
C GLU A 325 -1.15 -8.30 -2.19
N PRO A 326 -2.00 -7.50 -2.85
CA PRO A 326 -3.44 -7.72 -2.89
C PRO A 326 -3.80 -9.12 -3.40
N VAL A 327 -4.91 -9.68 -2.91
CA VAL A 327 -5.38 -11.01 -3.33
C VAL A 327 -6.74 -10.90 -3.98
N SER A 328 -6.84 -11.35 -5.23
CA SER A 328 -8.10 -11.41 -5.99
C SER A 328 -8.56 -12.86 -6.18
N GLN A 329 -9.85 -13.10 -5.97
CA GLN A 329 -10.52 -14.38 -6.24
C GLN A 329 -11.82 -14.11 -7.00
N GLY A 330 -11.74 -14.17 -8.33
CA GLY A 330 -12.88 -13.86 -9.20
C GLY A 330 -13.36 -12.42 -9.00
N LYS A 331 -14.61 -12.26 -8.55
CA LYS A 331 -15.28 -10.96 -8.36
C LYS A 331 -15.21 -10.43 -6.92
N THR A 332 -14.33 -11.01 -6.10
CA THR A 332 -14.00 -10.53 -4.74
C THR A 332 -12.49 -10.33 -4.65
N ARG A 333 -12.05 -9.23 -4.03
CA ARG A 333 -10.63 -8.96 -3.76
C ARG A 333 -10.40 -8.44 -2.35
N ASN A 334 -9.25 -8.72 -1.76
CA ASN A 334 -8.79 -8.10 -0.53
C ASN A 334 -7.63 -7.18 -0.89
N ILE A 335 -7.80 -5.89 -0.62
CA ILE A 335 -6.78 -4.86 -0.84
C ILE A 335 -6.14 -4.47 0.49
N ILE A 336 -4.89 -4.03 0.43
CA ILE A 336 -4.17 -3.49 1.58
C ILE A 336 -4.69 -2.08 1.84
N THR A 337 -4.99 -1.77 3.09
CA THR A 337 -5.31 -0.40 3.54
C THR A 337 -4.18 0.22 4.36
N GLY A 338 -3.15 -0.56 4.66
CA GLY A 338 -1.93 -0.10 5.30
C GLY A 338 -1.31 -1.16 6.21
N TRP A 339 -0.49 -0.70 7.12
CA TRP A 339 0.16 -1.52 8.13
C TRP A 339 0.30 -0.76 9.46
N SER A 340 0.51 -1.50 10.54
CA SER A 340 0.82 -0.96 11.87
C SER A 340 1.85 -1.80 12.59
N THR A 341 2.67 -1.17 13.43
CA THR A 341 3.65 -1.84 14.28
C THR A 341 3.39 -1.54 15.76
N THR A 342 3.69 -2.52 16.62
CA THR A 342 3.67 -2.39 18.08
C THR A 342 4.89 -3.07 18.70
N GLY A 343 5.21 -2.75 19.95
CA GLY A 343 6.41 -3.24 20.64
C GLY A 343 7.47 -2.15 20.70
N ALA A 344 8.72 -2.50 20.42
CA ALA A 344 9.83 -1.55 20.38
C ALA A 344 9.66 -0.48 19.30
N ASN A 345 9.05 -0.85 18.17
CA ASN A 345 8.66 0.06 17.10
C ASN A 345 7.15 0.31 17.13
N SER A 346 6.74 1.58 17.11
CA SER A 346 5.33 1.99 17.03
C SER A 346 5.14 3.00 15.89
N ALA A 347 4.64 2.52 14.76
CA ALA A 347 4.42 3.29 13.54
C ALA A 347 3.27 2.70 12.71
N SER A 348 2.76 3.45 11.73
CA SER A 348 1.75 3.01 10.78
C SER A 348 1.94 3.67 9.42
N GLY A 349 1.49 3.01 8.35
CA GLY A 349 1.52 3.54 6.98
C GLY A 349 0.38 2.98 6.13
N TYR A 350 0.22 3.50 4.91
CA TYR A 350 -0.85 3.10 3.97
C TYR A 350 -0.34 2.22 2.82
N GLU A 351 0.98 2.12 2.66
CA GLU A 351 1.63 1.39 1.57
C GLU A 351 1.53 -0.14 1.75
N SER A 352 1.76 -0.88 0.67
CA SER A 352 1.90 -2.34 0.65
C SER A 352 3.32 -2.82 0.99
N SER A 353 4.23 -1.90 1.35
CA SER A 353 5.59 -2.18 1.78
C SER A 353 6.05 -1.25 2.91
N VAL A 354 7.03 -1.70 3.69
CA VAL A 354 7.66 -0.95 4.78
C VAL A 354 9.07 -1.47 5.04
N ASN A 355 10.02 -0.57 5.27
CA ASN A 355 11.33 -0.89 5.82
C ASN A 355 11.32 -0.64 7.33
N LEU A 356 11.70 -1.64 8.13
CA LEU A 356 11.69 -1.60 9.59
C LEU A 356 13.10 -1.82 10.15
N GLU A 357 13.56 -0.93 11.02
CA GLU A 357 14.79 -1.15 11.81
C GLU A 357 14.46 -1.87 13.13
N LEU A 358 15.00 -3.07 13.32
CA LEU A 358 14.70 -3.92 14.49
C LEU A 358 15.63 -3.60 15.66
N THR A 359 15.18 -2.68 16.53
CA THR A 359 15.89 -2.32 17.77
C THR A 359 15.37 -3.05 19.01
N GLY A 360 14.25 -3.75 18.88
CA GLY A 360 13.61 -4.59 19.89
C GLY A 360 12.46 -5.43 19.29
N ASP A 361 11.83 -6.29 20.10
CA ASP A 361 10.71 -7.13 19.64
C ASP A 361 9.57 -6.27 19.08
N THR A 362 9.12 -6.60 17.87
CA THR A 362 8.17 -5.80 17.08
C THR A 362 7.10 -6.70 16.46
N THR A 363 5.84 -6.27 16.50
CA THR A 363 4.75 -6.94 15.76
C THR A 363 4.29 -6.05 14.61
N LEU A 364 4.44 -6.52 13.37
CA LEU A 364 3.92 -5.89 12.14
C LEU A 364 2.56 -6.50 11.77
N THR A 365 1.53 -5.68 11.66
CA THR A 365 0.18 -6.10 11.24
C THR A 365 -0.21 -5.43 9.92
N TRP A 366 -0.51 -6.23 8.90
CA TRP A 366 -1.08 -5.77 7.64
C TRP A 366 -2.59 -5.58 7.75
N ASN A 367 -3.08 -4.41 7.36
CA ASN A 367 -4.49 -4.01 7.39
C ASN A 367 -5.13 -4.21 6.01
N TRP A 368 -6.36 -4.71 6.00
CA TRP A 368 -7.03 -5.15 4.77
C TRP A 368 -8.45 -4.61 4.66
N GLU A 369 -8.92 -4.43 3.42
CA GLU A 369 -10.32 -4.17 3.08
C GLU A 369 -10.78 -5.16 1.99
N THR A 370 -11.92 -5.81 2.23
CA THR A 370 -12.58 -6.66 1.23
C THR A 370 -13.42 -5.81 0.30
N GLN A 371 -13.23 -5.99 -1.01
CA GLN A 371 -14.00 -5.35 -2.06
C GLN A 371 -14.69 -6.38 -2.95
N VAL A 372 -15.86 -6.00 -3.48
CA VAL A 372 -16.66 -6.80 -4.41
C VAL A 372 -16.90 -6.02 -5.71
N LEU A 373 -16.95 -6.73 -6.84
CA LEU A 373 -17.20 -6.13 -8.14
C LEU A 373 -18.70 -5.93 -8.35
N LEU A 374 -19.09 -4.69 -8.68
CA LEU A 374 -20.38 -4.37 -9.27
C LEU A 374 -20.21 -4.27 -10.77
N GLU A 375 -20.91 -5.10 -11.54
CA GLU A 375 -21.01 -5.01 -13.00
C GLU A 375 -22.37 -4.43 -13.38
N ILE A 376 -22.37 -3.44 -14.27
CA ILE A 376 -23.58 -2.79 -14.76
C ILE A 376 -23.50 -2.60 -16.26
N ASP A 377 -24.63 -2.76 -16.95
CA ASP A 377 -24.78 -2.55 -18.39
C ASP A 377 -26.12 -1.84 -18.68
N SER A 378 -26.17 -1.07 -19.75
CA SER A 378 -27.37 -0.36 -20.24
C SER A 378 -27.51 -0.37 -21.75
N GLY A 379 -26.65 -1.10 -22.48
CA GLY A 379 -26.63 -1.09 -23.94
C GLY A 379 -26.20 0.26 -24.54
N ALA A 380 -26.52 0.47 -25.82
CA ALA A 380 -26.24 1.71 -26.55
C ALA A 380 -27.32 2.79 -26.31
N GLU A 381 -28.44 2.41 -25.71
CA GLU A 381 -29.68 3.17 -25.62
C GLU A 381 -29.71 4.14 -24.44
N ALA A 382 -28.73 4.06 -23.52
CA ALA A 382 -28.72 4.84 -22.30
C ALA A 382 -27.32 4.97 -21.66
N LYS A 383 -27.28 5.77 -20.59
CA LYS A 383 -26.16 5.86 -19.64
C LYS A 383 -26.65 5.56 -18.23
N LEU A 384 -25.75 5.13 -17.37
CA LEU A 384 -25.91 4.92 -15.95
C LEU A 384 -25.01 5.90 -15.19
N LYS A 385 -25.51 6.44 -14.08
CA LYS A 385 -24.70 7.20 -13.11
C LYS A 385 -24.46 6.35 -11.87
N PRO A 386 -23.29 6.47 -11.23
CA PRO A 386 -22.21 7.41 -11.55
C PRO A 386 -21.33 6.99 -12.75
N MET A 387 -21.54 5.81 -13.35
CA MET A 387 -20.73 5.32 -14.48
C MET A 387 -21.46 4.27 -15.31
N ASP A 388 -20.96 4.03 -16.54
CA ASP A 388 -21.46 3.05 -17.52
C ASP A 388 -20.65 1.75 -17.53
N ALA A 389 -19.91 1.44 -16.45
CA ALA A 389 -19.00 0.29 -16.40
C ALA A 389 -18.86 -0.31 -15.00
N GLY A 390 -18.39 -1.55 -14.93
CA GLY A 390 -18.19 -2.24 -13.66
C GLY A 390 -17.05 -1.66 -12.81
N LYS A 391 -17.18 -1.70 -11.48
CA LYS A 391 -16.20 -1.16 -10.52
C LYS A 391 -16.20 -1.94 -9.20
N TRP A 392 -15.06 -1.92 -8.54
CA TRP A 392 -14.86 -2.48 -7.21
C TRP A 392 -15.32 -1.50 -6.12
N TYR A 393 -16.03 -2.03 -5.12
CA TYR A 393 -16.49 -1.29 -3.96
C TYR A 393 -16.20 -2.06 -2.67
N PRO A 394 -15.98 -1.39 -1.52
CA PRO A 394 -15.92 -2.06 -0.23
C PRO A 394 -17.19 -2.86 0.01
N ILE A 395 -17.03 -4.09 0.52
CA ILE A 395 -18.17 -4.96 0.84
C ILE A 395 -19.09 -4.28 1.86
N ASN A 396 -20.39 -4.50 1.74
CA ASN A 396 -21.47 -3.86 2.49
C ASN A 396 -21.64 -2.34 2.24
N THR A 397 -21.02 -1.79 1.19
CA THR A 397 -21.32 -0.42 0.74
C THR A 397 -22.67 -0.37 0.03
N THR A 398 -23.42 0.71 0.23
CA THR A 398 -24.60 1.01 -0.59
C THR A 398 -24.21 1.95 -1.73
N VAL A 399 -24.46 1.54 -2.98
CA VAL A 399 -24.19 2.32 -4.19
C VAL A 399 -25.50 2.86 -4.76
N HIS A 400 -25.53 4.15 -5.10
CA HIS A 400 -26.66 4.77 -5.77
C HIS A 400 -26.45 4.72 -7.28
N ILE A 401 -27.38 4.12 -8.01
CA ILE A 401 -27.31 3.94 -9.46
C ILE A 401 -28.53 4.64 -10.08
N GLU A 402 -28.33 5.50 -11.07
CA GLU A 402 -29.41 6.20 -11.79
C GLU A 402 -29.33 5.87 -13.28
N SER A 403 -30.43 5.38 -13.86
CA SER A 403 -30.57 5.23 -15.32
C SER A 403 -30.85 6.60 -15.95
N VAL A 404 -30.11 6.91 -17.01
CA VAL A 404 -30.26 8.12 -17.82
C VAL A 404 -30.54 7.66 -19.26
N PRO A 405 -31.82 7.49 -19.64
CA PRO A 405 -32.18 7.10 -20.99
C PRO A 405 -31.59 8.06 -22.03
N GLY A 406 -31.12 7.52 -23.16
CA GLY A 406 -30.76 8.30 -24.33
C GLY A 406 -31.97 8.96 -24.99
N PRO A 407 -31.75 9.89 -25.95
CA PRO A 407 -32.84 10.44 -26.73
C PRO A 407 -33.68 9.34 -27.36
N PHE A 408 -35.01 9.49 -27.30
CA PHE A 408 -35.98 8.54 -27.87
C PHE A 408 -36.10 7.18 -27.18
N PHE A 409 -35.51 7.01 -26.00
CA PHE A 409 -35.67 5.80 -25.19
C PHE A 409 -36.25 6.14 -23.81
N THR A 410 -36.91 5.16 -23.20
CA THR A 410 -37.45 5.23 -21.84
C THR A 410 -37.00 4.01 -21.05
N PHE A 411 -36.66 4.23 -19.79
CA PHE A 411 -36.30 3.15 -18.87
C PHE A 411 -37.51 2.22 -18.65
N VAL A 412 -37.26 0.92 -18.66
CA VAL A 412 -38.27 -0.13 -18.46
C VAL A 412 -38.10 -0.74 -17.08
N GLU A 413 -37.01 -1.47 -16.88
CA GLU A 413 -36.70 -2.15 -15.63
C GLU A 413 -35.21 -2.47 -15.52
N TRP A 414 -34.78 -2.86 -14.33
CA TRP A 414 -33.48 -3.48 -14.11
C TRP A 414 -33.61 -5.00 -14.05
N ARG A 415 -32.64 -5.71 -14.64
CA ARG A 415 -32.48 -7.17 -14.54
C ARG A 415 -31.19 -7.52 -13.81
N GLY A 416 -31.12 -8.74 -13.28
CA GLY A 416 -29.94 -9.27 -12.59
C GLY A 416 -30.13 -9.38 -11.08
N ASP A 417 -29.04 -9.27 -10.32
CA ASP A 417 -29.03 -9.47 -8.88
C ASP A 417 -29.23 -8.15 -8.10
N LEU A 418 -30.49 -7.76 -7.94
CA LEU A 418 -30.94 -6.50 -7.34
C LEU A 418 -30.92 -6.47 -5.81
N GLY A 419 -30.74 -7.62 -5.16
CA GLY A 419 -30.97 -7.75 -3.72
C GLY A 419 -32.39 -7.32 -3.35
N GLU A 420 -32.51 -6.31 -2.48
CA GLU A 420 -33.80 -5.75 -2.03
C GLU A 420 -34.23 -4.50 -2.84
N ALA A 421 -33.50 -4.13 -3.89
CA ALA A 421 -33.82 -2.95 -4.70
C ALA A 421 -35.01 -3.22 -5.65
N ASP A 422 -35.86 -2.20 -5.86
CA ASP A 422 -37.03 -2.30 -6.75
C ASP A 422 -36.63 -2.13 -8.22
N ALA A 423 -36.76 -3.20 -9.01
CA ALA A 423 -36.41 -3.23 -10.43
C ALA A 423 -37.08 -2.14 -11.28
N THR A 424 -38.23 -1.60 -10.86
CA THR A 424 -39.02 -0.64 -11.65
C THR A 424 -38.61 0.82 -11.43
N GLN A 425 -37.71 1.08 -10.47
CA GLN A 425 -37.25 2.44 -10.21
C GLN A 425 -36.04 2.78 -11.10
N ALA A 426 -36.14 3.88 -11.84
CA ALA A 426 -35.05 4.44 -12.64
C ALA A 426 -33.83 4.85 -11.79
N SER A 427 -33.96 4.90 -10.46
CA SER A 427 -32.85 5.10 -9.54
C SER A 427 -32.90 4.08 -8.40
N LEU A 428 -31.78 3.40 -8.16
CA LEU A 428 -31.63 2.35 -7.17
C LEU A 428 -30.66 2.73 -6.06
N SER A 429 -30.88 2.17 -4.87
CA SER A 429 -29.88 2.09 -3.81
C SER A 429 -29.55 0.62 -3.59
N LEU A 430 -28.37 0.20 -4.03
CA LEU A 430 -27.96 -1.20 -4.10
C LEU A 430 -26.93 -1.52 -3.01
N LEU A 431 -27.24 -2.47 -2.13
CA LEU A 431 -26.29 -2.98 -1.13
C LEU A 431 -25.34 -4.01 -1.76
N LEU A 432 -24.04 -3.79 -1.65
CA LEU A 432 -23.00 -4.68 -2.16
C LEU A 432 -22.42 -5.59 -1.05
N ASP A 433 -23.27 -6.46 -0.48
CA ASP A 433 -22.86 -7.54 0.44
C ASP A 433 -22.24 -8.76 -0.28
N GLN A 434 -22.37 -8.81 -1.61
CA GLN A 434 -21.75 -9.76 -2.52
C GLN A 434 -21.48 -9.09 -3.88
N PRO A 435 -20.69 -9.70 -4.78
CA PRO A 435 -20.56 -9.20 -6.15
C PRO A 435 -21.90 -9.29 -6.87
N ARG A 436 -22.28 -8.22 -7.59
CA ARG A 436 -23.57 -8.11 -8.27
C ARG A 436 -23.38 -7.72 -9.72
N ALA A 437 -24.26 -8.24 -10.58
CA ALA A 437 -24.32 -7.89 -12.00
C ALA A 437 -25.75 -7.47 -12.34
N LEU A 438 -25.89 -6.30 -12.97
CA LEU A 438 -27.18 -5.70 -13.35
C LEU A 438 -27.18 -5.24 -14.81
N VAL A 439 -28.36 -5.26 -15.42
CA VAL A 439 -28.59 -4.69 -16.75
C VAL A 439 -29.82 -3.78 -16.67
N ALA A 440 -29.72 -2.55 -17.15
CA ALA A 440 -30.88 -1.66 -17.32
C ALA A 440 -31.48 -1.86 -18.71
N ASP A 441 -32.80 -2.04 -18.76
CA ASP A 441 -33.55 -2.16 -19.99
C ASP A 441 -34.21 -0.85 -20.40
N PHE A 442 -34.21 -0.63 -21.71
CA PHE A 442 -34.82 0.54 -22.31
C PHE A 442 -35.71 0.13 -23.48
N SER A 443 -36.81 0.85 -23.66
CA SER A 443 -37.70 0.70 -24.80
C SER A 443 -37.70 1.99 -25.62
N PRO A 444 -37.72 1.91 -26.96
CA PRO A 444 -37.90 3.09 -27.79
C PRO A 444 -39.25 3.75 -27.51
N VAL A 445 -39.26 5.07 -27.60
CA VAL A 445 -40.49 5.87 -27.64
C VAL A 445 -41.08 5.74 -29.04
N LEU A 446 -42.37 5.42 -29.09
CA LEU A 446 -43.10 5.15 -30.34
C LEU A 446 -44.07 6.30 -30.65
N ALA A 447 -44.21 6.60 -31.94
CA ALA A 447 -45.28 7.43 -32.47
C ALA A 447 -46.61 6.65 -32.51
N ALA A 448 -47.73 7.32 -32.80
CA ALA A 448 -49.07 6.79 -32.66
C ALA A 448 -49.33 5.45 -33.40
N ASN A 449 -48.68 5.19 -34.54
CA ASN A 449 -48.83 3.95 -35.30
C ASN A 449 -47.67 2.95 -35.08
N GLY A 450 -46.83 3.18 -34.06
CA GLY A 450 -45.83 2.22 -33.59
C GLY A 450 -44.43 2.39 -34.18
N THR A 451 -44.18 3.44 -34.96
CA THR A 451 -42.84 3.72 -35.49
C THR A 451 -41.95 4.37 -34.43
N PRO A 452 -40.71 3.90 -34.22
CA PRO A 452 -39.79 4.49 -33.26
C PRO A 452 -39.40 5.93 -33.60
N HIS A 453 -39.38 6.80 -32.59
CA HIS A 453 -38.99 8.19 -32.75
C HIS A 453 -37.55 8.35 -33.27
N TRP A 454 -36.61 7.51 -32.79
CA TRP A 454 -35.23 7.52 -33.27
C TRP A 454 -35.13 7.24 -34.77
N TRP A 455 -36.01 6.37 -35.29
CA TRP A 455 -36.00 6.00 -36.70
C TRP A 455 -36.49 7.18 -37.54
N LEU A 456 -37.62 7.79 -37.15
CA LEU A 456 -38.18 8.96 -37.84
C LEU A 456 -37.20 10.15 -37.85
N ASP A 457 -36.51 10.39 -36.72
CA ASP A 457 -35.49 11.43 -36.59
C ASP A 457 -34.27 11.15 -37.48
N ASN A 458 -33.77 9.91 -37.48
CA ASN A 458 -32.65 9.50 -38.33
C ASN A 458 -32.96 9.59 -39.84
N GLN A 459 -34.22 9.40 -40.23
CA GLN A 459 -34.68 9.61 -41.61
C GLN A 459 -34.87 11.09 -41.96
N GLY A 460 -34.74 12.02 -41.00
CA GLY A 460 -34.92 13.46 -41.21
C GLY A 460 -36.37 13.87 -41.48
N LEU A 461 -37.34 13.08 -41.03
CA LEU A 461 -38.77 13.30 -41.31
C LEU A 461 -39.46 14.21 -40.29
N VAL A 462 -38.83 14.45 -39.16
CA VAL A 462 -39.44 15.14 -38.02
C VAL A 462 -39.32 16.65 -38.21
N SER A 463 -40.46 17.32 -38.32
CA SER A 463 -40.55 18.78 -38.29
C SER A 463 -41.18 19.23 -36.98
N ASP A 464 -40.58 20.24 -36.33
CA ASP A 464 -41.06 20.82 -35.06
C ASP A 464 -41.31 19.81 -33.92
N GLY A 465 -40.65 18.65 -33.95
CA GLY A 465 -40.81 17.57 -32.96
C GLY A 465 -42.12 16.78 -33.08
N ASN A 466 -42.84 16.88 -34.20
CA ASN A 466 -44.10 16.18 -34.40
C ASN A 466 -43.90 14.81 -35.06
N PHE A 467 -43.63 13.80 -34.23
CA PHE A 467 -43.37 12.42 -34.67
C PHE A 467 -44.62 11.74 -35.27
N ASP A 468 -45.82 12.01 -34.76
CA ASP A 468 -47.07 11.43 -35.29
C ASP A 468 -47.37 11.91 -36.72
N ALA A 469 -47.06 13.19 -37.02
CA ALA A 469 -47.18 13.72 -38.36
C ALA A 469 -46.11 13.16 -39.30
N ALA A 470 -44.88 13.00 -38.82
CA ALA A 470 -43.78 12.42 -39.59
C ALA A 470 -44.10 10.97 -40.00
N GLU A 471 -44.61 10.16 -39.08
CA GLU A 471 -44.99 8.77 -39.32
C GLU A 471 -46.11 8.62 -40.38
N SER A 472 -47.02 9.60 -40.45
CA SER A 472 -48.15 9.60 -41.40
C SER A 472 -47.81 10.21 -42.76
N SER A 473 -46.60 10.74 -42.94
CA SER A 473 -46.18 11.41 -44.19
C SER A 473 -45.73 10.40 -45.25
N ASP A 474 -45.89 10.77 -46.52
CA ASP A 474 -45.33 10.09 -47.70
C ASP A 474 -44.29 11.05 -48.33
N PRO A 475 -43.03 11.04 -47.85
CA PRO A 475 -42.05 12.07 -48.16
C PRO A 475 -41.54 12.01 -49.60
N ASP A 476 -41.52 10.82 -50.21
CA ASP A 476 -41.00 10.59 -51.56
C ASP A 476 -42.11 10.45 -52.62
N GLY A 477 -43.38 10.44 -52.19
CA GLY A 477 -44.55 10.38 -53.06
C GLY A 477 -44.75 9.00 -53.69
N ASN A 478 -44.19 7.94 -53.10
CA ASN A 478 -44.28 6.58 -53.61
C ASN A 478 -45.60 5.88 -53.21
N GLY A 479 -46.43 6.52 -52.39
CA GLY A 479 -47.71 6.01 -51.90
C GLY A 479 -47.62 5.19 -50.61
N LEU A 480 -46.44 5.05 -50.02
CA LEU A 480 -46.22 4.49 -48.69
C LEU A 480 -45.97 5.60 -47.68
N THR A 481 -46.63 5.51 -46.55
CA THR A 481 -46.30 6.35 -45.39
C THR A 481 -45.01 5.88 -44.73
N ALA A 482 -44.33 6.78 -44.01
CA ALA A 482 -43.12 6.45 -43.27
C ALA A 482 -43.32 5.27 -42.29
N ALA A 483 -44.51 5.14 -41.68
CA ALA A 483 -44.86 3.96 -40.87
C ALA A 483 -44.84 2.65 -41.66
N GLN A 484 -45.40 2.69 -42.89
CA GLN A 484 -45.42 1.54 -43.78
C GLN A 484 -44.03 1.23 -44.31
N GLU A 485 -43.19 2.24 -44.55
CA GLU A 485 -41.78 2.05 -44.92
C GLU A 485 -40.98 1.41 -43.77
N PHE A 486 -41.19 1.86 -42.53
CA PHE A 486 -40.58 1.24 -41.35
C PHE A 486 -40.99 -0.23 -41.22
N VAL A 487 -42.29 -0.53 -41.35
CA VAL A 487 -42.82 -1.90 -41.33
C VAL A 487 -42.24 -2.75 -42.46
N ALA A 488 -42.07 -2.18 -43.66
CA ALA A 488 -41.48 -2.85 -44.81
C ALA A 488 -39.95 -2.98 -44.74
N GLY A 489 -39.29 -2.37 -43.75
CA GLY A 489 -37.83 -2.37 -43.63
C GLY A 489 -37.12 -1.57 -44.73
N LEU A 490 -37.82 -0.58 -45.32
CA LEU A 490 -37.33 0.26 -46.41
C LEU A 490 -36.69 1.55 -45.87
N PRO A 491 -35.60 2.06 -46.48
CA PRO A 491 -35.21 3.45 -46.28
C PRO A 491 -36.25 4.36 -46.95
N VAL A 492 -36.39 5.60 -46.47
CA VAL A 492 -37.24 6.61 -47.15
C VAL A 492 -36.76 6.81 -48.58
N GLY A 493 -37.64 6.67 -49.58
CA GLY A 493 -37.23 6.60 -50.99
C GLY A 493 -37.13 5.17 -51.55
N GLY A 494 -37.29 4.16 -50.70
CA GLY A 494 -37.23 2.77 -51.06
C GLY A 494 -38.45 2.37 -51.89
N GLN A 495 -38.27 2.20 -53.20
CA GLN A 495 -39.31 1.54 -53.97
C GLN A 495 -39.48 0.11 -53.47
N LEU A 496 -40.68 -0.24 -53.02
CA LEU A 496 -41.12 -1.63 -52.98
C LEU A 496 -40.89 -2.16 -54.41
N LYS A 497 -39.86 -2.97 -54.66
CA LYS A 497 -39.64 -3.60 -55.97
C LYS A 497 -40.71 -4.67 -56.17
N VAL A 498 -41.94 -4.24 -56.42
CA VAL A 498 -43.05 -5.08 -56.83
C VAL A 498 -43.17 -4.92 -58.33
N GLY A 499 -42.82 -5.98 -59.02
CA GLY A 499 -42.80 -6.03 -60.47
C GLY A 499 -41.69 -6.94 -60.98
N MET A 500 -41.69 -8.22 -60.60
CA MET A 500 -41.06 -9.20 -61.48
C MET A 500 -41.95 -9.34 -62.71
N ASP A 501 -41.60 -8.65 -63.78
CA ASP A 501 -42.06 -9.02 -65.12
C ASP A 501 -41.32 -10.32 -65.49
N ILE A 502 -42.00 -11.45 -65.34
CA ILE A 502 -41.40 -12.76 -65.65
C ILE A 502 -41.52 -12.95 -67.16
N PRO A 503 -40.41 -12.98 -67.92
CA PRO A 503 -40.47 -13.26 -69.34
C PRO A 503 -41.13 -14.62 -69.56
N SER A 504 -41.96 -14.71 -70.60
CA SER A 504 -42.78 -15.87 -71.04
C SER A 504 -42.01 -17.17 -71.37
N VAL A 505 -41.15 -17.64 -70.47
CA VAL A 505 -40.52 -18.96 -70.57
C VAL A 505 -41.37 -19.92 -69.74
N ALA A 506 -41.96 -20.90 -70.42
CA ALA A 506 -42.77 -21.95 -69.81
C ALA A 506 -41.93 -22.77 -68.81
N SER A 507 -41.98 -22.36 -67.54
CA SER A 507 -41.49 -23.12 -66.39
C SER A 507 -42.71 -23.57 -65.58
N PRO A 508 -42.81 -24.83 -65.13
CA PRO A 508 -43.92 -25.30 -64.31
C PRO A 508 -43.96 -24.64 -62.92
N THR A 509 -42.83 -24.06 -62.48
CA THR A 509 -42.67 -23.43 -61.16
C THR A 509 -41.85 -22.14 -61.28
N ILE A 510 -42.24 -21.12 -60.53
CA ILE A 510 -41.53 -19.85 -60.33
C ILE A 510 -41.09 -19.80 -58.88
N ASN A 511 -39.85 -19.38 -58.64
CA ASN A 511 -39.36 -19.11 -57.29
C ASN A 511 -39.35 -17.60 -57.05
N ILE A 512 -40.02 -17.17 -55.99
CA ILE A 512 -40.05 -15.78 -55.53
C ILE A 512 -39.12 -15.70 -54.32
N THR A 513 -38.11 -14.84 -54.39
CA THR A 513 -37.14 -14.62 -53.32
C THR A 513 -37.18 -13.18 -52.82
N TRP A 514 -37.05 -13.01 -51.50
CA TRP A 514 -36.98 -11.69 -50.86
C TRP A 514 -36.07 -11.74 -49.64
N GLY A 515 -35.44 -10.61 -49.29
CA GLY A 515 -34.72 -10.50 -48.02
C GLY A 515 -35.72 -10.33 -46.87
N SER A 516 -35.53 -11.07 -45.77
CA SER A 516 -36.38 -10.96 -44.58
C SER A 516 -35.64 -10.29 -43.40
N GLN A 517 -36.42 -9.76 -42.46
CA GLN A 517 -35.94 -9.19 -41.20
C GLN A 517 -36.67 -9.87 -40.02
N LEU A 518 -35.96 -10.08 -38.92
CA LEU A 518 -36.55 -10.56 -37.67
C LEU A 518 -37.62 -9.57 -37.17
N GLY A 519 -38.72 -10.08 -36.59
CA GLY A 519 -39.82 -9.25 -36.07
C GLY A 519 -40.80 -8.72 -37.15
N ARG A 520 -40.68 -9.20 -38.39
CA ARG A 520 -41.60 -8.91 -39.50
C ARG A 520 -42.23 -10.21 -40.02
N ARG A 521 -43.47 -10.11 -40.52
CA ARG A 521 -44.17 -11.20 -41.22
C ARG A 521 -44.33 -10.87 -42.69
N TYR A 522 -44.17 -11.86 -43.54
CA TYR A 522 -44.19 -11.74 -44.99
C TYR A 522 -45.32 -12.57 -45.58
N THR A 523 -46.18 -11.95 -46.38
CA THR A 523 -47.30 -12.60 -47.09
C THR A 523 -47.10 -12.45 -48.59
N VAL A 524 -46.92 -13.56 -49.31
CA VAL A 524 -46.85 -13.54 -50.77
C VAL A 524 -48.25 -13.52 -51.35
N LYS A 525 -48.56 -12.52 -52.17
CA LYS A 525 -49.86 -12.35 -52.83
C LYS A 525 -49.73 -12.39 -54.35
N SER A 526 -50.79 -12.81 -55.03
CA SER A 526 -50.88 -12.82 -56.50
C SER A 526 -52.15 -12.14 -57.03
N ALA A 527 -52.06 -11.59 -58.25
CA ALA A 527 -53.18 -11.03 -59.01
C ALA A 527 -53.05 -11.40 -60.50
N PRO A 528 -54.16 -11.57 -61.24
CA PRO A 528 -54.11 -11.85 -62.67
C PRO A 528 -53.64 -10.63 -63.50
N ASP A 529 -53.90 -9.41 -63.02
CA ASP A 529 -53.40 -8.18 -63.60
C ASP A 529 -53.09 -7.12 -62.52
N LEU A 530 -52.36 -6.06 -62.90
CA LEU A 530 -51.98 -4.96 -61.99
C LEU A 530 -53.17 -4.11 -61.51
N SER A 531 -54.36 -4.28 -62.09
CA SER A 531 -55.57 -3.55 -61.70
C SER A 531 -56.48 -4.35 -60.76
N THR A 532 -56.21 -5.64 -60.57
CA THR A 532 -56.95 -6.51 -59.65
C THR A 532 -56.33 -6.49 -58.27
N THR A 533 -57.16 -6.64 -57.24
CA THR A 533 -56.69 -6.78 -55.86
C THR A 533 -55.85 -8.05 -55.71
N PHE A 534 -54.65 -7.91 -55.18
CA PHE A 534 -53.77 -9.04 -54.88
C PHE A 534 -54.34 -9.87 -53.72
N THR A 535 -54.30 -11.20 -53.88
CA THR A 535 -54.80 -12.17 -52.90
C THR A 535 -53.67 -13.05 -52.39
N ALA A 536 -53.67 -13.36 -51.08
CA ALA A 536 -52.63 -14.19 -50.46
C ALA A 536 -52.59 -15.59 -51.07
N ILE A 537 -51.39 -16.06 -51.36
CA ILE A 537 -51.13 -17.42 -51.86
C ILE A 537 -51.03 -18.39 -50.68
N ASP A 538 -50.51 -17.93 -49.54
CA ASP A 538 -50.32 -18.71 -48.32
C ASP A 538 -50.37 -17.81 -47.07
N ASP A 539 -50.33 -18.42 -45.88
CA ASP A 539 -50.25 -17.73 -44.60
C ASP A 539 -48.94 -16.94 -44.46
N ALA A 540 -48.98 -15.85 -43.68
CA ALA A 540 -47.83 -15.00 -43.44
C ALA A 540 -46.71 -15.77 -42.71
N VAL A 541 -45.46 -15.61 -43.13
CA VAL A 541 -44.27 -16.28 -42.54
C VAL A 541 -43.42 -15.28 -41.77
N GLU A 542 -42.90 -15.65 -40.59
CA GLU A 542 -41.95 -14.81 -39.84
C GLU A 542 -40.61 -14.72 -40.58
N GLY A 543 -40.04 -13.51 -40.63
CA GLY A 543 -38.70 -13.29 -41.15
C GLY A 543 -37.64 -13.82 -40.21
N ASP A 544 -36.58 -14.39 -40.78
CA ASP A 544 -35.48 -15.02 -40.07
C ASP A 544 -34.15 -14.23 -40.22
N GLY A 545 -34.20 -13.07 -40.87
CA GLY A 545 -33.04 -12.23 -41.16
C GLY A 545 -32.25 -12.68 -42.41
N ASN A 546 -32.68 -13.76 -43.08
CA ASN A 546 -32.05 -14.29 -44.29
C ASN A 546 -32.94 -14.09 -45.53
N LEU A 547 -32.41 -14.48 -46.69
CA LEU A 547 -33.17 -14.54 -47.94
C LEU A 547 -34.20 -15.67 -47.85
N MET A 548 -35.48 -15.33 -47.96
CA MET A 548 -36.58 -16.28 -48.01
C MET A 548 -36.96 -16.61 -49.46
N GLU A 549 -37.52 -17.79 -49.67
CA GLU A 549 -37.94 -18.30 -50.98
C GLU A 549 -39.27 -19.04 -50.88
N ILE A 550 -40.21 -18.75 -51.80
CA ILE A 550 -41.40 -19.58 -52.03
C ILE A 550 -41.50 -20.00 -53.49
N SER A 551 -41.86 -21.26 -53.72
CA SER A 551 -42.10 -21.81 -55.05
C SER A 551 -43.59 -21.81 -55.37
N VAL A 552 -43.98 -21.12 -56.45
CA VAL A 552 -45.38 -21.03 -56.93
C VAL A 552 -45.50 -21.60 -58.35
N ALA A 553 -46.70 -21.98 -58.78
CA ALA A 553 -46.92 -22.52 -60.13
C ALA A 553 -46.67 -21.45 -61.22
N GLY A 554 -45.98 -21.82 -62.30
CA GLY A 554 -45.67 -20.93 -63.43
C GLY A 554 -46.73 -20.86 -64.53
N PRO A 555 -46.67 -19.87 -65.45
CA PRO A 555 -47.65 -19.70 -66.52
C PRO A 555 -47.61 -20.88 -67.50
N GLY A 556 -48.77 -21.51 -67.70
CA GLY A 556 -48.94 -22.73 -68.52
C GLY A 556 -49.90 -23.79 -67.94
N ALA A 557 -50.29 -23.65 -66.67
CA ALA A 557 -51.30 -24.51 -66.01
C ALA A 557 -52.72 -23.90 -65.99
N GLY A 558 -53.06 -23.05 -66.97
CA GLY A 558 -54.38 -22.44 -67.11
C GLY A 558 -54.54 -21.04 -66.51
N ASN A 559 -53.45 -20.32 -66.25
CA ASN A 559 -53.48 -18.91 -65.85
C ASN A 559 -52.48 -18.11 -66.72
N ASP A 560 -52.99 -17.25 -67.59
CA ASP A 560 -52.18 -16.30 -68.37
C ASP A 560 -52.11 -15.00 -67.56
N GLN A 561 -50.89 -14.67 -67.12
CA GLN A 561 -50.50 -13.51 -66.31
C GLN A 561 -50.82 -13.66 -64.80
N ALA A 562 -49.76 -13.77 -63.99
CA ALA A 562 -49.83 -13.71 -62.54
C ALA A 562 -48.74 -12.74 -62.06
N PHE A 563 -49.16 -11.57 -61.60
CA PHE A 563 -48.31 -10.62 -60.92
C PHE A 563 -48.20 -11.04 -59.46
N PHE A 564 -47.00 -10.91 -58.89
CA PHE A 564 -46.73 -11.28 -57.50
C PHE A 564 -46.23 -10.07 -56.71
N THR A 565 -46.61 -10.01 -55.44
CA THR A 565 -46.10 -9.05 -54.46
C THR A 565 -45.83 -9.74 -53.14
N VAL A 566 -44.90 -9.20 -52.35
CA VAL A 566 -44.66 -9.62 -50.96
C VAL A 566 -45.10 -8.47 -50.08
N GLU A 567 -46.17 -8.68 -49.32
CA GLU A 567 -46.62 -7.75 -48.30
C GLU A 567 -45.87 -8.03 -46.99
N VAL A 568 -45.48 -6.98 -46.30
CA VAL A 568 -44.73 -7.06 -45.03
C VAL A 568 -45.56 -6.41 -43.93
N GLU A 569 -45.70 -7.09 -42.80
CA GLU A 569 -46.41 -6.61 -41.62
C GLU A 569 -45.50 -6.73 -40.39
N ALA A 570 -45.71 -5.88 -39.37
CA ALA A 570 -45.02 -6.03 -38.09
C ALA A 570 -45.58 -7.22 -37.32
N SER A 571 -44.73 -8.06 -36.73
CA SER A 571 -45.20 -9.16 -35.89
C SER A 571 -45.90 -8.61 -34.64
N PRO A 572 -47.11 -9.09 -34.28
CA PRO A 572 -47.84 -8.62 -33.09
C PRO A 572 -47.17 -9.02 -31.76
N VAL A 573 -46.08 -9.77 -31.82
CA VAL A 573 -45.28 -10.22 -30.68
C VAL A 573 -43.86 -9.67 -30.82
N ALA A 574 -43.71 -8.34 -30.80
CA ALA A 574 -42.45 -7.71 -30.43
C ALA A 574 -42.42 -7.56 -28.90
N THR A 575 -42.59 -8.67 -28.18
CA THR A 575 -42.39 -8.69 -26.73
C THR A 575 -41.01 -9.24 -26.44
N SER A 576 -40.22 -8.37 -25.80
CA SER A 576 -38.98 -8.62 -25.07
C SER A 576 -37.75 -9.03 -25.87
N ALA A 577 -36.75 -8.15 -25.75
CA ALA A 577 -35.31 -8.42 -25.66
C ALA A 577 -34.62 -9.05 -26.88
N ASP A 578 -33.63 -8.33 -27.42
CA ASP A 578 -32.55 -8.84 -28.28
C ASP A 578 -32.84 -9.16 -29.76
N ALA A 579 -33.89 -8.57 -30.35
CA ALA A 579 -34.03 -8.55 -31.81
C ALA A 579 -33.64 -7.19 -32.41
N ASP A 580 -32.50 -6.63 -31.99
CA ASP A 580 -31.80 -5.71 -32.87
C ASP A 580 -31.01 -6.56 -33.87
N ALA A 581 -31.49 -6.59 -35.12
CA ALA A 581 -30.66 -7.07 -36.20
C ALA A 581 -29.44 -6.16 -36.20
N ALA A 582 -28.27 -6.72 -35.89
CA ALA A 582 -27.00 -6.10 -36.22
C ALA A 582 -27.08 -5.65 -37.70
N ILE A 583 -27.31 -4.35 -37.94
CA ILE A 583 -27.13 -3.76 -39.25
C ILE A 583 -25.62 -3.69 -39.45
N SER A 584 -25.04 -4.83 -39.83
CA SER A 584 -23.85 -4.84 -40.64
C SER A 584 -24.19 -4.08 -41.92
N SER A 585 -23.47 -2.99 -42.12
CA SER A 585 -23.61 -2.04 -43.22
C SER A 585 -23.42 -2.74 -44.58
N PRO A 586 -24.03 -2.18 -45.64
CA PRO A 586 -23.20 -1.95 -46.81
C PRO A 586 -23.36 -0.51 -47.32
N GLY A 587 -22.25 0.23 -47.29
CA GLY A 587 -22.08 1.45 -48.07
C GLY A 587 -22.02 2.72 -47.23
N THR A 588 -20.79 3.21 -47.02
CA THR A 588 -20.42 4.64 -46.93
C THR A 588 -21.56 5.62 -46.64
N ALA A 589 -22.12 5.58 -45.43
CA ALA A 589 -22.79 6.74 -44.87
C ALA A 589 -21.68 7.65 -44.34
N GLN A 590 -21.42 8.73 -45.06
CA GLN A 590 -20.72 9.89 -44.50
C GLN A 590 -21.58 10.39 -43.33
N PHE A 591 -21.32 9.88 -42.13
CA PHE A 591 -21.85 10.45 -40.91
C PHE A 591 -21.19 11.81 -40.71
N ASN A 592 -21.82 12.86 -41.24
CA ASN A 592 -21.54 14.23 -40.86
C ASN A 592 -22.10 14.48 -39.45
N PHE A 593 -21.56 13.79 -38.44
CA PHE A 593 -21.54 14.35 -37.11
C PHE A 593 -20.46 15.41 -37.13
N ALA A 594 -20.85 16.66 -37.33
CA ALA A 594 -20.02 17.77 -36.92
C ALA A 594 -19.89 17.71 -35.39
N ARG A 595 -19.02 16.82 -34.88
CA ARG A 595 -18.65 16.77 -33.47
C ARG A 595 -18.05 18.12 -33.11
N ALA A 596 -18.35 18.59 -31.91
CA ALA A 596 -17.72 19.77 -31.34
C ALA A 596 -16.26 19.42 -30.98
N MET A 597 -15.40 19.25 -31.98
CA MET A 597 -13.97 19.02 -31.81
C MET A 597 -13.31 20.32 -31.36
N ALA A 598 -12.43 20.24 -30.37
CA ALA A 598 -11.55 21.32 -30.01
C ALA A 598 -10.35 21.34 -30.97
N HIS A 599 -10.11 22.47 -31.63
CA HIS A 599 -8.88 22.69 -32.38
C HIS A 599 -7.74 22.97 -31.40
N ILE A 600 -6.74 22.10 -31.36
CA ILE A 600 -5.50 22.29 -30.63
C ILE A 600 -4.48 22.85 -31.62
N PRO A 601 -4.04 24.11 -31.46
CA PRO A 601 -3.07 24.70 -32.37
C PRO A 601 -1.71 24.02 -32.24
N ALA A 602 -0.93 24.03 -33.32
CA ALA A 602 0.45 23.58 -33.30
C ALA A 602 1.24 24.36 -32.25
N GLY A 603 2.07 23.66 -31.48
CA GLY A 603 2.76 24.28 -30.36
C GLY A 603 3.65 23.33 -29.58
N SER A 604 4.40 23.92 -28.67
CA SER A 604 5.19 23.19 -27.70
C SER A 604 4.41 23.07 -26.39
N PHE A 605 4.24 21.83 -25.94
CA PHE A 605 3.54 21.46 -24.72
C PHE A 605 4.52 20.85 -23.73
N ILE A 606 4.26 21.02 -22.44
CA ILE A 606 5.01 20.34 -21.39
C ILE A 606 4.27 19.02 -21.09
N MET A 607 4.99 17.89 -21.16
CA MET A 607 4.52 16.59 -20.70
C MET A 607 5.41 16.10 -19.57
N GLY A 608 4.80 15.41 -18.60
CA GLY A 608 5.44 15.05 -17.34
C GLY A 608 5.41 16.17 -16.31
N GLU A 609 5.71 15.85 -15.06
CA GLU A 609 5.77 16.79 -13.93
C GLU A 609 6.88 16.41 -12.94
N ASP A 610 7.87 17.26 -12.78
CA ASP A 610 8.96 17.03 -11.82
C ASP A 610 8.54 17.27 -10.36
N SER A 611 7.52 18.10 -10.13
CA SER A 611 7.06 18.53 -8.81
C SER A 611 6.01 17.63 -8.13
N ALA A 612 5.36 16.71 -8.87
CA ALA A 612 4.21 15.95 -8.37
C ALA A 612 4.55 14.90 -7.28
N GLY A 613 5.83 14.57 -7.08
CA GLY A 613 6.24 13.50 -6.16
C GLY A 613 5.92 12.08 -6.65
N ILE A 614 5.27 11.93 -7.81
CA ILE A 614 4.97 10.66 -8.47
C ILE A 614 6.12 10.36 -9.45
N ALA A 615 6.75 9.19 -9.35
CA ALA A 615 7.94 8.87 -10.15
C ALA A 615 7.62 8.71 -11.64
N ASP A 616 6.45 8.13 -11.96
CA ASP A 616 6.03 7.75 -13.32
C ASP A 616 5.66 8.92 -14.23
N VAL A 617 5.56 10.12 -13.68
CA VAL A 617 5.31 11.35 -14.45
C VAL A 617 6.59 12.14 -14.72
N ARG A 618 7.78 11.64 -14.34
CA ARG A 618 9.08 12.31 -14.59
C ARG A 618 9.83 11.71 -15.78
N PRO A 619 10.63 12.50 -16.53
CA PRO A 619 10.90 13.92 -16.33
C PRO A 619 9.88 14.83 -17.03
N GLU A 620 9.73 16.04 -16.52
CA GLU A 620 9.12 17.14 -17.26
C GLU A 620 9.95 17.42 -18.54
N HIS A 621 9.30 17.37 -19.70
CA HIS A 621 9.95 17.65 -20.98
C HIS A 621 9.00 18.29 -21.98
N THR A 622 9.57 19.05 -22.91
CA THR A 622 8.80 19.75 -23.95
C THR A 622 8.57 18.86 -25.17
N VAL A 623 7.32 18.67 -25.56
CA VAL A 623 6.90 17.97 -26.78
C VAL A 623 6.32 18.97 -27.76
N HIS A 624 6.74 18.90 -29.02
CA HIS A 624 6.15 19.70 -30.10
C HIS A 624 5.10 18.88 -30.84
N LEU A 625 3.89 19.43 -30.96
CA LEU A 625 2.78 18.80 -31.69
C LEU A 625 2.34 19.72 -32.84
N ASP A 626 2.07 19.13 -33.99
CA ASP A 626 1.35 19.80 -35.08
C ASP A 626 -0.10 20.10 -34.68
N ALA A 627 -0.79 20.99 -35.41
CA ALA A 627 -2.17 21.30 -35.11
C ALA A 627 -3.06 20.07 -35.35
N PHE A 628 -3.91 19.76 -34.38
CA PHE A 628 -4.84 18.63 -34.48
C PHE A 628 -6.20 18.98 -33.86
N TYR A 629 -7.21 18.20 -34.20
CA TYR A 629 -8.53 18.29 -33.59
C TYR A 629 -8.68 17.15 -32.59
N MET A 630 -9.11 17.48 -31.38
CA MET A 630 -9.45 16.50 -30.34
C MET A 630 -10.93 16.59 -30.03
N ASP A 631 -11.57 15.46 -29.76
CA ASP A 631 -12.95 15.48 -29.29
C ASP A 631 -13.04 16.23 -27.96
N LYS A 632 -14.07 17.06 -27.81
CA LYS A 632 -14.28 17.81 -26.57
C LYS A 632 -14.78 16.94 -25.40
N PHE A 633 -15.27 15.74 -25.71
CA PHE A 633 -15.84 14.79 -24.74
C PHE A 633 -15.23 13.40 -24.96
N GLU A 634 -15.29 12.56 -23.92
CA GLU A 634 -14.86 11.16 -24.00
C GLU A 634 -15.70 10.38 -25.05
N VAL A 635 -15.05 9.45 -25.74
CA VAL A 635 -15.64 8.64 -26.80
C VAL A 635 -16.34 7.43 -26.17
N SER A 636 -17.60 7.17 -26.55
CA SER A 636 -18.31 5.98 -26.09
C SER A 636 -17.71 4.68 -26.67
N ARG A 637 -18.00 3.54 -26.05
CA ARG A 637 -17.55 2.22 -26.55
C ARG A 637 -18.00 1.96 -27.99
N GLY A 638 -19.24 2.30 -28.34
CA GLY A 638 -19.75 2.12 -29.71
C GLY A 638 -19.02 3.00 -30.72
N GLU A 639 -18.71 4.23 -30.34
CA GLU A 639 -17.94 5.15 -31.18
C GLU A 639 -16.48 4.71 -31.33
N TRP A 640 -15.85 4.17 -30.27
CA TRP A 640 -14.53 3.56 -30.36
C TRP A 640 -14.53 2.36 -31.29
N ILE A 641 -15.51 1.46 -31.18
CA ILE A 641 -15.64 0.29 -32.06
C ILE A 641 -15.81 0.75 -33.52
N ALA A 642 -16.61 1.79 -33.78
CA ALA A 642 -16.77 2.36 -35.12
C ALA A 642 -15.45 2.92 -35.68
N VAL A 643 -14.70 3.69 -34.88
CA VAL A 643 -13.39 4.26 -35.27
C VAL A 643 -12.35 3.17 -35.46
N ALA A 644 -12.23 2.22 -34.53
CA ALA A 644 -11.28 1.11 -34.60
C ALA A 644 -11.56 0.21 -35.81
N THR A 645 -12.84 -0.07 -36.10
CA THR A 645 -13.24 -0.83 -37.29
C THR A 645 -12.86 -0.11 -38.58
N TRP A 646 -13.12 1.20 -38.66
CA TRP A 646 -12.69 2.00 -39.82
C TRP A 646 -11.16 2.04 -39.97
N ALA A 647 -10.43 2.23 -38.87
CA ALA A 647 -8.98 2.32 -38.88
C ALA A 647 -8.33 0.98 -39.30
N ASN A 648 -8.84 -0.15 -38.80
CA ASN A 648 -8.36 -1.47 -39.18
C ASN A 648 -8.59 -1.77 -40.67
N ALA A 649 -9.72 -1.32 -41.21
CA ALA A 649 -9.98 -1.39 -42.65
C ALA A 649 -9.02 -0.51 -43.49
N ASN A 650 -8.32 0.45 -42.87
CA ASN A 650 -7.37 1.36 -43.51
C ASN A 650 -5.91 1.09 -43.08
N GLY A 651 -5.61 -0.10 -42.56
CA GLY A 651 -4.25 -0.58 -42.32
C GLY A 651 -3.66 -0.21 -40.95
N TYR A 652 -4.48 0.27 -40.02
CA TYR A 652 -4.13 0.38 -38.60
C TYR A 652 -4.44 -0.93 -37.86
N ASP A 653 -3.93 -1.07 -36.63
CA ASP A 653 -4.18 -2.25 -35.78
C ASP A 653 -4.65 -1.79 -34.40
N LEU A 654 -5.95 -1.51 -34.31
CA LEU A 654 -6.64 -1.04 -33.11
C LEU A 654 -7.59 -2.12 -32.57
N PRO A 655 -7.72 -2.28 -31.24
CA PRO A 655 -8.60 -3.29 -30.66
C PRO A 655 -10.09 -2.94 -30.87
N THR A 656 -10.82 -3.82 -31.57
CA THR A 656 -12.29 -3.75 -31.73
C THR A 656 -13.06 -4.49 -30.63
N VAL A 657 -12.38 -5.42 -29.95
CA VAL A 657 -12.82 -6.00 -28.68
C VAL A 657 -11.96 -5.34 -27.61
N LEU A 658 -12.55 -4.41 -26.86
CA LEU A 658 -11.94 -3.89 -25.64
C LEU A 658 -12.02 -5.01 -24.60
N HIS A 659 -10.99 -5.85 -24.56
CA HIS A 659 -10.73 -6.68 -23.39
C HIS A 659 -10.41 -5.74 -22.24
N VAL A 660 -11.06 -5.95 -21.10
CA VAL A 660 -10.62 -5.39 -19.82
C VAL A 660 -9.22 -5.96 -19.58
N TYR A 661 -8.19 -5.27 -20.05
CA TYR A 661 -6.84 -5.50 -19.55
C TYR A 661 -6.78 -4.82 -18.19
N ASP A 662 -6.44 -5.62 -17.19
CA ASP A 662 -6.08 -5.20 -15.85
C ASP A 662 -5.12 -4.02 -15.94
N PHE A 663 -5.62 -2.82 -15.69
CA PHE A 663 -4.77 -1.74 -15.22
C PHE A 663 -4.39 -2.12 -13.78
N VAL A 664 -3.34 -2.91 -13.64
CA VAL A 664 -2.45 -2.80 -12.49
C VAL A 664 -1.80 -1.43 -12.65
N PRO A 665 -2.00 -0.47 -11.73
CA PRO A 665 -1.16 0.71 -11.72
C PRO A 665 0.27 0.21 -11.51
N SER A 666 1.14 0.39 -12.50
CA SER A 666 2.54 0.63 -12.17
C SER A 666 2.61 2.09 -11.71
N ASP A 667 3.01 2.24 -10.46
CA ASP A 667 3.37 3.42 -9.67
C ASP A 667 2.44 4.66 -9.65
#